data_AF-A0A7J6RYR7-F1
#
_entry.id   AF-A0A7J6RYR7-F1
#
_cell.length_a   1.000
_cell.length_b   1.000
_cell.length_c   1.000
_cell.angle_alpha   90.00
_cell.angle_beta   90.00
_cell.angle_gamma   90.00
#
_symmetry.space_group_name_H-M   'P 1'
#
loop_
_entity.id
_entity.type
_entity.pdbx_description
1 polymer ?
#
loop_
_entity_poly.entity_id
_entity_poly.type
_entity_poly.pdbx_seq_one_letter_code
_entity_poly.pdbx_strand_id
1 'polypeptide(L)'
;EDRRLGMPLVRGESWYHRWVGLTSRESRLEFHVPEMTKIAKCGMKYVMQNGQKMVTLGDNTIEWSDTFVLFMTTRISNPRYSPEVMGKVSIINYTVTLDGLAAQLLNVVVGFERPDLQAERQQLVQSMSENRQIQKNLEDTLLRELAASKGSILDNEDLIQTLQTAKTKALEITEALETAARTSVEIDNTREIYSEVAKRGSILYFATQGLSAISEMYEYSLGSYLAVFEQALREAKPDKIIDNRLKNVREKLTQNVYDFTCMGLFERHKLLYSFQMTCMIMEGEDELIRQDHEFFLKGNPSLEKVATRNPHPDWLSDTGWKDMQVLPGLGECFENIISDVSSADGGLLWREWFDLEQPESSPMPMGYDQTCDPFQQLLVIRCLRTDRVVNAIKNFIMWRLGEYYVSDGGLGLLGEVRGFFDAFFVGVQPPSLVYDKIFQQSNEKSPIVFILSPGADPQSDVQQLGEKLGFTAPSRFRFLALGQGMGPVAQSSIEAGYQRGHWVMLQNCHLLTRWLKTLETILEGMHKPHSDFRLWLTTQPTQAFPLGILQRSLKVVTEPPDGLKLNMKQSYAKITDADLAECTHDAFKPLIFVLAFFHAVVQDRRKYGSIGWNVPYDFNESDFKISFQLLRLYIDKAQESNDPLPWETMRYLIGEAMYGGRVTDNYDRRVL
;
A
#
# COMPACT_ATOMS: atom_id res chain seq x y z
N GLU A 1 -23.41 28.15 -28.03
CA GLU A 1 -24.78 28.52 -27.66
C GLU A 1 -25.16 27.69 -26.45
N ASP A 2 -25.44 28.34 -25.33
CA ASP A 2 -26.43 27.92 -24.32
C ASP A 2 -26.36 28.88 -23.13
N ARG A 3 -26.96 30.05 -23.35
CA ARG A 3 -27.50 30.89 -22.29
C ARG A 3 -29.00 30.80 -22.41
N ARG A 4 -29.64 29.89 -21.67
CA ARG A 4 -31.05 29.95 -21.26
C ARG A 4 -31.32 28.79 -20.33
N LEU A 5 -31.20 29.04 -19.03
CA LEU A 5 -32.03 28.53 -17.93
C LEU A 5 -31.46 29.12 -16.65
N GLY A 6 -32.16 30.11 -16.09
CA GLY A 6 -31.78 30.80 -14.87
C GLY A 6 -32.03 29.92 -13.66
N MET A 7 -31.00 29.20 -13.21
CA MET A 7 -30.85 28.70 -11.85
C MET A 7 -29.59 29.31 -11.24
N PRO A 8 -29.59 29.76 -9.97
CA PRO A 8 -28.37 30.17 -9.30
C PRO A 8 -27.52 28.93 -9.02
N LEU A 9 -26.61 28.60 -9.95
CA LEU A 9 -25.43 27.82 -9.64
C LEU A 9 -24.62 28.61 -8.61
N VAL A 10 -24.78 28.24 -7.34
CA VAL A 10 -23.85 28.68 -6.28
C VAL A 10 -22.49 28.12 -6.65
N ARG A 11 -21.67 28.97 -7.26
CA ARG A 11 -20.23 28.75 -7.48
C ARG A 11 -19.60 28.49 -6.12
N GLY A 12 -19.27 27.24 -5.84
CA GLY A 12 -18.44 26.83 -4.72
C GLY A 12 -16.97 27.19 -4.97
N GLU A 13 -16.66 28.47 -5.10
CA GLU A 13 -15.30 28.99 -5.15
C GLU A 13 -15.30 30.37 -4.47
N SER A 14 -15.03 30.39 -3.15
CA SER A 14 -14.34 31.48 -2.43
C SER A 14 -14.59 31.47 -0.90
N TRP A 15 -14.63 30.33 -0.20
CA TRP A 15 -14.63 30.32 1.27
C TRP A 15 -13.79 29.16 1.84
N TYR A 16 -12.54 29.05 1.39
CA TYR A 16 -11.57 28.04 1.86
C TYR A 16 -10.41 28.67 2.64
N HIS A 17 -10.67 29.57 3.60
CA HIS A 17 -9.60 30.10 4.45
C HIS A 17 -10.04 30.31 5.90
N ARG A 18 -9.90 29.25 6.72
CA ARG A 18 -9.24 29.20 8.05
C ARG A 18 -9.62 27.89 8.74
N TRP A 19 -8.91 26.83 8.39
CA TRP A 19 -8.98 25.56 9.11
C TRP A 19 -7.95 25.60 10.24
N VAL A 20 -8.41 25.60 11.49
CA VAL A 20 -7.51 25.38 12.64
C VAL A 20 -7.42 23.88 12.85
N GLY A 21 -6.44 23.24 12.21
CA GLY A 21 -6.10 21.85 12.46
C GLY A 21 -5.38 21.72 13.80
N LEU A 22 -6.03 21.08 14.77
CA LEU A 22 -5.39 20.70 16.04
C LEU A 22 -4.84 19.28 15.91
N THR A 23 -3.52 19.13 16.03
CA THR A 23 -2.86 17.82 16.11
C THR A 23 -2.47 17.56 17.56
N SER A 24 -2.94 16.45 18.12
CA SER A 24 -2.44 15.87 19.38
C SER A 24 -2.16 14.38 19.14
N ARG A 25 -0.94 13.94 19.51
CA ARG A 25 -0.47 12.55 19.44
C ARG A 25 -0.77 11.76 20.72
N GLU A 26 -1.44 12.36 21.70
CA GLU A 26 -1.76 11.68 22.96
C GLU A 26 -3.22 11.26 23.00
N SER A 27 -3.47 10.13 23.65
CA SER A 27 -4.74 9.43 23.85
C SER A 27 -5.81 10.22 24.64
N ARG A 28 -5.67 11.54 24.70
CA ARG A 28 -6.62 12.52 25.20
C ARG A 28 -6.75 13.64 24.16
N LEU A 29 -7.99 13.90 23.73
CA LEU A 29 -8.35 15.19 23.15
C LEU A 29 -8.28 16.25 24.25
N GLU A 30 -7.08 16.74 24.53
CA GLU A 30 -6.94 18.06 25.13
C GLU A 30 -7.12 19.06 24.00
N PHE A 31 -8.26 19.76 24.02
CA PHE A 31 -8.45 20.95 23.22
C PHE A 31 -7.33 21.94 23.60
N HIS A 32 -6.28 22.03 22.79
CA HIS A 32 -5.19 23.00 23.01
C HIS A 32 -5.66 24.46 22.93
N VAL A 33 -6.92 24.69 22.57
CA VAL A 33 -7.60 25.99 22.62
C VAL A 33 -8.65 25.94 23.75
N PRO A 34 -8.35 26.53 24.93
CA PRO A 34 -9.28 26.61 26.04
C PRO A 34 -10.65 27.18 25.65
N GLU A 35 -10.71 28.07 24.66
CA GLU A 35 -11.95 28.66 24.13
C GLU A 35 -12.83 27.65 23.38
N MET A 36 -12.25 26.77 22.55
CA MET A 36 -12.97 25.70 21.86
C MET A 36 -13.53 24.66 22.85
N THR A 37 -12.79 24.47 23.94
CA THR A 37 -13.22 23.65 25.07
C THR A 37 -14.48 24.23 25.72
N LYS A 38 -14.58 25.55 25.89
CA LYS A 38 -15.79 26.21 26.44
C LYS A 38 -16.99 26.08 25.49
N ILE A 39 -16.77 26.19 24.19
CA ILE A 39 -17.79 25.96 23.15
C ILE A 39 -18.33 24.53 23.23
N ALA A 40 -17.45 23.54 23.26
CA ALA A 40 -17.83 22.13 23.25
C ALA A 40 -18.29 21.60 24.62
N LYS A 41 -17.78 22.13 25.74
CA LYS A 41 -18.08 21.63 27.10
C LYS A 41 -19.30 22.26 27.76
N CYS A 42 -19.83 23.41 27.37
CA CYS A 42 -20.90 24.05 28.18
C CYS A 42 -22.30 24.05 27.57
N GLY A 43 -22.45 23.67 26.29
CA GLY A 43 -23.61 24.15 25.53
C GLY A 43 -23.49 25.66 25.36
N MET A 44 -23.64 26.17 24.14
CA MET A 44 -23.45 27.60 23.92
C MET A 44 -24.51 28.41 24.66
N LYS A 45 -24.09 29.13 25.71
CA LYS A 45 -24.90 30.16 26.36
C LYS A 45 -24.81 31.42 25.53
N TYR A 46 -25.85 31.69 24.75
CA TYR A 46 -26.00 32.95 24.03
C TYR A 46 -26.67 34.00 24.93
N VAL A 47 -26.22 35.24 24.81
CA VAL A 47 -26.84 36.40 25.46
C VAL A 47 -27.47 37.25 24.37
N MET A 48 -28.73 37.63 24.54
CA MET A 48 -29.40 38.54 23.62
C MET A 48 -28.97 39.97 23.94
N GLN A 49 -28.22 40.60 23.03
CA GLN A 49 -27.90 42.03 23.09
C GLN A 49 -28.42 42.70 21.82
N ASN A 50 -29.22 43.76 21.97
CA ASN A 50 -29.82 44.51 20.86
C ASN A 50 -30.57 43.64 19.83
N GLY A 51 -31.18 42.53 20.27
CA GLY A 51 -31.92 41.61 19.39
C GLY A 51 -31.05 40.58 18.64
N GLN A 52 -29.72 40.66 18.74
CA GLN A 52 -28.79 39.68 18.17
C GLN A 52 -28.34 38.68 19.22
N LYS A 53 -28.19 37.41 18.82
CA LYS A 53 -27.59 36.37 19.66
C LYS A 53 -26.09 36.63 19.71
N MET A 54 -25.52 36.84 20.89
CA MET A 54 -24.09 37.06 21.08
C MET A 54 -23.50 35.92 21.91
N VAL A 55 -22.32 35.42 21.53
CA VAL A 55 -21.55 34.42 22.27
C VAL A 55 -20.24 35.05 22.72
N THR A 56 -19.83 34.79 23.96
CA THR A 56 -18.56 35.29 24.50
C THR A 56 -17.50 34.19 24.42
N LEU A 57 -16.45 34.42 23.62
CA LEU A 57 -15.29 33.52 23.50
C LEU A 57 -14.05 34.22 24.07
N GLY A 58 -13.56 33.75 25.21
CA GLY A 58 -12.47 34.40 25.93
C GLY A 58 -12.90 35.82 26.35
N ASP A 59 -12.15 36.83 25.90
CA ASP A 59 -12.42 38.24 26.17
C ASP A 59 -13.26 38.93 25.06
N ASN A 60 -13.57 38.21 23.97
CA ASN A 60 -14.28 38.77 22.82
C ASN A 60 -15.74 38.32 22.79
N THR A 61 -16.65 39.27 22.64
CA THR A 61 -18.07 39.02 22.38
C THR A 61 -18.33 39.10 20.87
N ILE A 62 -18.88 38.04 20.30
CA ILE A 62 -19.10 37.90 18.84
C ILE A 62 -20.54 37.51 18.56
N GLU A 63 -21.06 38.01 17.45
CA GLU A 63 -22.39 37.69 16.97
C GLU A 63 -22.48 36.23 16.54
N TRP A 64 -23.53 35.56 16.99
CA TRP A 64 -23.85 34.18 16.67
C TRP A 64 -24.86 34.11 15.55
N SER A 65 -24.47 33.47 14.44
CA SER A 65 -25.40 33.14 13.36
C SER A 65 -26.03 31.77 13.61
N ASP A 66 -27.35 31.68 13.48
CA ASP A 66 -28.06 30.39 13.51
C ASP A 66 -27.71 29.46 12.33
N THR A 67 -27.02 29.97 11.30
CA THR A 67 -26.50 29.16 10.20
C THR A 67 -25.11 28.58 10.45
N PHE A 68 -24.44 28.96 11.54
CA PHE A 68 -23.11 28.46 11.84
C PHE A 68 -23.16 27.02 12.36
N VAL A 69 -22.33 26.16 11.77
CA VAL A 69 -22.16 24.76 12.19
C VAL A 69 -20.67 24.49 12.36
N LEU A 70 -20.29 23.91 13.51
CA LEU A 70 -18.92 23.51 13.79
C LEU A 70 -18.73 22.03 13.51
N PHE A 71 -17.84 21.70 12.57
CA PHE A 71 -17.35 20.34 12.35
C PHE A 71 -15.97 20.18 12.96
N MET A 72 -15.76 19.09 13.69
CA MET A 72 -14.47 18.71 14.25
C MET A 72 -14.04 17.37 13.65
N THR A 73 -12.81 17.29 13.15
CA THR A 73 -12.25 16.09 12.53
C THR A 73 -11.01 15.65 13.28
N THR A 74 -10.75 14.34 13.29
CA THR A 74 -9.55 13.74 13.86
C THR A 74 -9.01 12.69 12.91
N ARG A 75 -7.67 12.58 12.84
CA ARG A 75 -6.98 11.53 12.07
C ARG A 75 -6.72 10.26 12.88
N ILE A 76 -7.02 10.28 14.18
CA ILE A 76 -6.86 9.12 15.05
C ILE A 76 -7.99 8.14 14.74
N SER A 77 -7.65 6.89 14.41
CA SER A 77 -8.64 5.87 13.99
C SER A 77 -9.58 5.44 15.12
N ASN A 78 -9.09 5.38 16.37
CA ASN A 78 -9.91 5.01 17.53
C ASN A 78 -9.69 5.95 18.74
N PRO A 79 -10.17 7.20 18.64
CA PRO A 79 -10.05 8.18 19.71
C PRO A 79 -10.97 7.82 20.88
N ARG A 80 -10.43 7.88 22.10
CA ARG A 80 -11.22 7.66 23.32
C ARG A 80 -11.85 8.96 23.78
N TYR A 81 -13.18 9.02 23.76
CA TYR A 81 -13.95 10.17 24.27
C TYR A 81 -14.56 9.85 25.63
N SER A 82 -14.48 10.78 26.57
CA SER A 82 -15.21 10.67 27.85
C SER A 82 -16.72 10.76 27.62
N PRO A 83 -17.56 10.15 28.48
CA PRO A 83 -19.03 10.28 28.41
C PRO A 83 -19.51 11.73 28.37
N GLU A 84 -18.79 12.65 29.04
CA GLU A 84 -19.09 14.07 29.03
C GLU A 84 -19.03 14.70 27.62
N VAL A 85 -18.07 14.26 26.79
CA VAL A 85 -17.93 14.71 25.40
C VAL A 85 -19.02 14.07 24.54
N MET A 86 -19.24 12.75 24.68
CA MET A 86 -20.28 12.02 23.95
C MET A 86 -21.70 12.55 24.20
N GLY A 87 -21.97 13.10 25.39
CA GLY A 87 -23.25 13.73 25.72
C GLY A 87 -23.46 15.13 25.13
N LYS A 88 -22.40 15.78 24.62
CA LYS A 88 -22.43 17.18 24.15
C LYS A 88 -22.22 17.32 22.65
N VAL A 89 -21.55 16.36 22.02
CA VAL A 89 -21.30 16.35 20.57
C VAL A 89 -21.75 15.03 19.98
N SER A 90 -22.33 15.10 18.78
CA SER A 90 -22.60 13.90 17.99
C SER A 90 -21.30 13.43 17.35
N ILE A 91 -20.95 12.17 17.60
CA ILE A 91 -19.75 11.55 17.02
C ILE A 91 -20.17 10.79 15.77
N ILE A 92 -19.52 11.09 14.65
CA ILE A 92 -19.72 10.39 13.38
C ILE A 92 -18.47 9.55 13.12
N ASN A 93 -18.64 8.24 12.99
CA ASN A 93 -17.57 7.36 12.54
C ASN A 93 -17.44 7.48 11.02
N TYR A 94 -16.34 8.07 10.57
CA TYR A 94 -16.01 8.22 9.14
C TYR A 94 -14.94 7.23 8.69
N THR A 95 -14.72 6.16 9.46
CA THR A 95 -13.76 5.10 9.08
C THR A 95 -14.31 4.34 7.88
N VAL A 96 -13.48 4.22 6.84
CA VAL A 96 -13.80 3.40 5.67
C VAL A 96 -13.87 1.94 6.11
N THR A 97 -14.95 1.24 5.79
CA THR A 97 -15.13 -0.19 6.04
C THR A 97 -14.93 -0.99 4.76
N LEU A 98 -14.69 -2.31 4.89
CA LEU A 98 -14.58 -3.22 3.74
C LEU A 98 -15.81 -3.13 2.82
N ASP A 99 -17.02 -3.23 3.40
CA ASP A 99 -18.26 -3.15 2.62
C ASP A 99 -18.52 -1.76 2.06
N GLY A 100 -18.22 -0.71 2.84
CA GLY A 100 -18.40 0.68 2.40
C GLY A 100 -17.54 1.01 1.19
N LEU A 101 -16.26 0.59 1.21
CA LEU A 101 -15.38 0.76 0.06
C LEU A 101 -15.76 -0.15 -1.10
N ALA A 102 -16.19 -1.40 -0.86
CA ALA A 102 -16.68 -2.27 -1.92
C ALA A 102 -17.87 -1.64 -2.65
N ALA A 103 -18.83 -1.06 -1.92
CA ALA A 103 -19.96 -0.34 -2.51
C ALA A 103 -19.50 0.88 -3.34
N GLN A 104 -18.48 1.61 -2.89
CA GLN A 104 -17.89 2.71 -3.64
C GLN A 104 -17.21 2.22 -4.93
N LEU A 105 -16.38 1.18 -4.84
CA LEU A 105 -15.67 0.60 -5.97
C LEU A 105 -16.63 -0.03 -6.98
N LEU A 106 -17.77 -0.57 -6.54
CA LEU A 106 -18.80 -1.08 -7.43
C LEU A 106 -19.33 0.00 -8.37
N ASN A 107 -19.48 1.24 -7.89
CA ASN A 107 -19.87 2.36 -8.76
C ASN A 107 -18.79 2.66 -9.82
N VAL A 108 -17.52 2.51 -9.47
CA VAL A 108 -16.39 2.71 -10.40
C VAL A 108 -16.37 1.61 -11.46
N VAL A 109 -16.50 0.34 -11.06
CA VAL A 109 -16.52 -0.80 -11.99
C VAL A 109 -17.72 -0.71 -12.93
N VAL A 110 -18.92 -0.49 -12.41
CA VAL A 110 -20.15 -0.37 -13.22
C VAL A 110 -20.07 0.84 -14.13
N GLY A 111 -19.57 1.99 -13.65
CA GLY A 111 -19.39 3.18 -14.48
C GLY A 111 -18.39 2.97 -15.63
N PHE A 112 -17.42 2.07 -15.46
CA PHE A 112 -16.46 1.72 -16.50
C PHE A 112 -17.00 0.68 -17.49
N GLU A 113 -17.56 -0.42 -16.99
CA GLU A 113 -18.02 -1.55 -17.82
C GLU A 113 -19.40 -1.31 -18.46
N ARG A 114 -20.31 -0.63 -17.75
CA ARG A 114 -21.69 -0.33 -18.16
C ARG A 114 -22.08 1.13 -17.83
N PRO A 115 -21.49 2.12 -18.53
CA PRO A 115 -21.79 3.53 -18.31
C PRO A 115 -23.26 3.88 -18.55
N ASP A 116 -23.95 3.12 -19.41
CA ASP A 116 -25.37 3.22 -19.68
C ASP A 116 -26.23 2.93 -18.44
N LEU A 117 -25.98 1.80 -17.76
CA LEU A 117 -26.68 1.44 -16.51
C LEU A 117 -26.41 2.45 -15.40
N GLN A 118 -25.18 2.96 -15.33
CA GLN A 118 -24.81 3.97 -14.34
C GLN A 118 -25.54 5.29 -14.58
N ALA A 119 -25.68 5.73 -15.84
CA ALA A 119 -26.42 6.94 -16.20
C ALA A 119 -27.93 6.78 -15.92
N GLU A 120 -28.52 5.63 -16.27
CA GLU A 120 -29.92 5.31 -15.99
C GLU A 120 -30.20 5.34 -14.48
N ARG A 121 -29.34 4.72 -13.67
CA ARG A 121 -29.44 4.77 -12.21
C ARG A 121 -29.38 6.20 -11.68
N GLN A 122 -28.46 7.01 -12.18
CA GLN A 122 -28.31 8.40 -11.74
C GLN A 122 -29.56 9.23 -12.05
N GLN A 123 -30.14 9.05 -13.25
CA GLN A 123 -31.40 9.69 -13.63
C GLN A 123 -32.56 9.21 -12.76
N LEU A 124 -32.65 7.90 -12.48
CA LEU A 124 -33.68 7.32 -11.62
C LEU A 124 -33.62 7.88 -10.20
N VAL A 125 -32.43 7.98 -9.61
CA VAL A 125 -32.21 8.55 -8.27
C VAL A 125 -32.61 10.03 -8.24
N GLN A 126 -32.24 10.79 -9.28
CA GLN A 126 -32.63 12.19 -9.38
C GLN A 126 -34.16 12.35 -9.49
N SER A 127 -34.80 11.59 -10.37
CA SER A 127 -36.26 11.57 -10.55
C SER A 127 -36.99 11.17 -9.26
N MET A 128 -36.51 10.14 -8.55
CA MET A 128 -37.06 9.76 -7.24
C MET A 128 -36.94 10.88 -6.20
N SER A 129 -35.82 11.59 -6.16
CA SER A 129 -35.61 12.71 -5.24
C SER A 129 -36.56 13.87 -5.56
N GLU A 130 -36.70 14.22 -6.84
CA GLU A 130 -37.62 15.26 -7.31
C GLU A 130 -39.07 14.89 -6.98
N ASN A 131 -39.49 13.66 -7.26
CA ASN A 131 -40.82 13.15 -6.96
C ASN A 131 -41.13 13.14 -5.45
N ARG A 132 -40.17 12.72 -4.60
CA ARG A 132 -40.33 12.82 -3.13
C ARG A 132 -40.44 14.26 -2.65
N GLN A 133 -39.69 15.19 -3.24
CA GLN A 133 -39.81 16.60 -2.89
C GLN A 133 -41.18 17.17 -3.29
N ILE A 134 -41.69 16.82 -4.48
CA ILE A 134 -43.02 17.23 -4.94
C ILE A 134 -44.10 16.64 -4.01
N GLN A 135 -43.98 15.37 -3.63
CA GLN A 135 -44.90 14.72 -2.69
C GLN A 135 -44.97 15.48 -1.37
N LYS A 136 -43.81 15.81 -0.77
CA LYS A 136 -43.74 16.60 0.46
C LYS A 136 -44.32 18.00 0.29
N ASN A 137 -44.03 18.66 -0.82
CA ASN A 137 -44.59 19.99 -1.10
C ASN A 137 -46.11 19.96 -1.26
N LEU A 138 -46.66 18.90 -1.87
CA LEU A 138 -48.11 18.68 -1.97
C LEU A 138 -48.73 18.47 -0.60
N GLU A 139 -48.11 17.67 0.27
CA GLU A 139 -48.53 17.49 1.67
C GLU A 139 -48.52 18.80 2.46
N ASP A 140 -47.42 19.56 2.40
CA ASP A 140 -47.29 20.85 3.08
C ASP A 140 -48.32 21.88 2.56
N THR A 141 -48.60 21.85 1.26
CA THR A 141 -49.63 22.73 0.64
C THR A 141 -51.02 22.33 1.10
N LEU A 142 -51.35 21.04 1.12
CA LEU A 142 -52.62 20.52 1.62
C LEU A 142 -52.84 20.89 3.10
N LEU A 143 -51.82 20.73 3.95
CA LEU A 143 -51.87 21.10 5.36
C LEU A 143 -52.09 22.61 5.54
N ARG A 144 -51.42 23.44 4.71
CA ARG A 144 -51.57 24.89 4.76
C ARG A 144 -52.96 25.34 4.34
N GLU A 145 -53.49 24.80 3.25
CA GLU A 145 -54.84 25.11 2.75
C GLU A 145 -55.93 24.65 3.73
N LEU A 146 -55.79 23.47 4.34
CA LEU A 146 -56.68 22.98 5.40
C LEU A 146 -56.61 23.84 6.68
N ALA A 147 -55.42 24.33 7.05
CA ALA A 147 -55.24 25.19 8.22
C ALA A 147 -55.71 26.65 7.98
N ALA A 148 -55.62 27.14 6.75
CA ALA A 148 -56.06 28.49 6.35
C ALA A 148 -57.58 28.58 6.16
N SER A 149 -58.23 27.46 5.84
CA SER A 149 -59.69 27.32 5.72
C SER A 149 -60.42 27.72 7.01
N LYS A 150 -61.17 28.83 6.98
CA LYS A 150 -62.10 29.26 8.06
C LYS A 150 -63.53 29.20 7.55
N GLY A 151 -64.36 28.31 8.11
CA GLY A 151 -65.75 28.10 7.72
C GLY A 151 -66.04 26.64 7.34
N SER A 152 -67.20 26.38 6.72
CA SER A 152 -67.55 25.07 6.20
C SER A 152 -66.64 24.72 5.01
N ILE A 153 -65.82 23.68 5.17
CA ILE A 153 -64.87 23.19 4.15
C ILE A 153 -65.59 22.80 2.84
N LEU A 154 -66.89 22.48 2.93
CA LEU A 154 -67.73 22.10 1.79
C LEU A 154 -68.10 23.28 0.88
N ASP A 155 -67.99 24.52 1.35
CA ASP A 155 -68.42 25.71 0.60
C ASP A 155 -67.27 26.39 -0.16
N ASN A 156 -66.03 25.90 0.00
CA ASN A 156 -64.85 26.45 -0.63
C ASN A 156 -64.49 25.64 -1.90
N GLU A 157 -65.10 26.00 -3.03
CA GLU A 157 -64.88 25.35 -4.34
C GLU A 157 -63.39 25.33 -4.74
N ASP A 158 -62.66 26.41 -4.49
CA ASP A 158 -61.22 26.51 -4.81
C ASP A 158 -60.38 25.50 -4.00
N LEU A 159 -60.73 25.33 -2.72
CA LEU A 159 -60.10 24.34 -1.84
C LEU A 159 -60.41 22.91 -2.31
N ILE A 160 -61.66 22.63 -2.70
CA ILE A 160 -62.09 21.32 -3.22
C ILE A 160 -61.35 20.98 -4.52
N GLN A 161 -61.23 21.94 -5.43
CA GLN A 161 -60.52 21.73 -6.70
C GLN A 161 -59.01 21.57 -6.51
N THR A 162 -58.41 22.32 -5.58
CA THR A 162 -56.99 22.16 -5.20
C THR A 162 -56.75 20.80 -4.53
N LEU A 163 -57.65 20.35 -3.64
CA LEU A 163 -57.63 19.03 -3.02
C LEU A 163 -57.73 17.89 -4.05
N GLN A 164 -58.64 18.01 -5.03
CA GLN A 164 -58.75 17.03 -6.13
C GLN A 164 -57.49 16.98 -6.98
N THR A 165 -56.95 18.14 -7.37
CA THR A 165 -55.74 18.22 -8.19
C THR A 165 -54.52 17.66 -7.45
N ALA A 166 -54.37 18.00 -6.17
CA ALA A 166 -53.30 17.49 -5.32
C ALA A 166 -53.42 15.98 -5.10
N LYS A 167 -54.65 15.46 -4.90
CA LYS A 167 -54.91 14.02 -4.77
C LYS A 167 -54.53 13.24 -6.03
N THR A 168 -54.92 13.72 -7.20
CA THR A 168 -54.59 13.07 -8.48
C THR A 168 -53.08 13.06 -8.72
N LYS A 169 -52.40 14.20 -8.53
CA LYS A 169 -50.93 14.27 -8.63
C LYS A 169 -50.22 13.39 -7.60
N ALA A 170 -50.73 13.32 -6.38
CA ALA A 170 -50.16 12.46 -5.34
C ALA A 170 -50.28 10.97 -5.72
N LEU A 171 -51.39 10.54 -6.32
CA LEU A 171 -51.56 9.18 -6.82
C LEU A 171 -50.59 8.88 -7.97
N GLU A 172 -50.47 9.77 -8.96
CA GLU A 172 -49.52 9.65 -10.07
C GLU A 172 -48.07 9.54 -9.57
N ILE A 173 -47.67 10.38 -8.61
CA ILE A 173 -46.33 10.35 -8.01
C ILE A 173 -46.10 9.05 -7.24
N THR A 174 -47.10 8.55 -6.52
CA THR A 174 -47.00 7.30 -5.76
C THR A 174 -46.77 6.12 -6.71
N GLU A 175 -47.54 6.03 -7.80
CA GLU A 175 -47.36 4.99 -8.83
C GLU A 175 -46.00 5.11 -9.54
N ALA A 176 -45.55 6.33 -9.84
CA ALA A 176 -44.22 6.58 -10.40
C ALA A 176 -43.09 6.16 -9.45
N LEU A 177 -43.24 6.43 -8.14
CA LEU A 177 -42.28 6.01 -7.12
C LEU A 177 -42.25 4.49 -6.94
N GLU A 178 -43.40 3.81 -7.01
CA GLU A 178 -43.47 2.34 -6.98
C GLU A 178 -42.79 1.71 -8.20
N THR A 179 -43.04 2.27 -9.39
CA THR A 179 -42.39 1.81 -10.63
C THR A 179 -40.88 2.02 -10.57
N ALA A 180 -40.45 3.22 -10.17
CA ALA A 180 -39.04 3.53 -9.99
C ALA A 180 -38.36 2.62 -8.94
N ALA A 181 -39.08 2.23 -7.88
CA ALA A 181 -38.56 1.31 -6.89
C ALA A 181 -38.32 -0.09 -7.48
N ARG A 182 -39.23 -0.60 -8.33
CA ARG A 182 -39.04 -1.87 -9.04
C ARG A 182 -37.85 -1.81 -10.00
N THR A 183 -37.76 -0.76 -10.81
CA THR A 183 -36.62 -0.55 -11.73
C THR A 183 -35.30 -0.45 -10.97
N SER A 184 -35.27 0.21 -9.79
CA SER A 184 -34.06 0.27 -8.95
C SER A 184 -33.58 -1.12 -8.54
N VAL A 185 -34.50 -2.01 -8.18
CA VAL A 185 -34.15 -3.39 -7.80
C VAL A 185 -33.56 -4.17 -8.99
N GLU A 186 -34.13 -4.02 -10.18
CA GLU A 186 -33.62 -4.67 -11.40
C GLU A 186 -32.22 -4.16 -11.77
N ILE A 187 -31.99 -2.84 -11.66
CA ILE A 187 -30.68 -2.23 -11.85
C ILE A 187 -29.70 -2.77 -10.81
N ASP A 188 -30.07 -2.83 -9.53
CA ASP A 188 -29.19 -3.30 -8.48
C ASP A 188 -28.84 -4.79 -8.64
N ASN A 189 -29.79 -5.64 -9.06
CA ASN A 189 -29.52 -7.04 -9.41
C ASN A 189 -28.51 -7.17 -10.56
N THR A 190 -28.61 -6.31 -11.57
CA THR A 190 -27.68 -6.31 -12.70
C THR A 190 -26.28 -5.81 -12.28
N ARG A 191 -26.22 -4.88 -11.32
CA ARG A 191 -24.97 -4.38 -10.74
C ARG A 191 -24.28 -5.41 -9.87
N GLU A 192 -25.04 -6.26 -9.17
CA GLU A 192 -24.50 -7.26 -8.26
C GLU A 192 -23.53 -8.24 -8.94
N ILE A 193 -23.68 -8.46 -10.25
CA ILE A 193 -22.76 -9.28 -11.07
C ILE A 193 -21.32 -8.74 -10.99
N TYR A 194 -21.14 -7.43 -10.87
CA TYR A 194 -19.82 -6.78 -10.78
C TYR A 194 -19.30 -6.67 -9.33
N SER A 195 -20.08 -7.11 -8.34
CA SER A 195 -19.74 -6.99 -6.91
C SER A 195 -18.45 -7.71 -6.55
N GLU A 196 -18.14 -8.84 -7.19
CA GLU A 196 -16.95 -9.63 -6.89
C GLU A 196 -15.64 -8.87 -7.15
N VAL A 197 -15.60 -8.07 -8.23
CA VAL A 197 -14.45 -7.21 -8.54
C VAL A 197 -14.30 -6.12 -7.48
N ALA A 198 -15.41 -5.53 -7.06
CA ALA A 198 -15.43 -4.47 -6.07
C ALA A 198 -15.04 -4.97 -4.67
N LYS A 199 -15.53 -6.15 -4.27
CA LYS A 199 -15.13 -6.85 -3.04
C LYS A 199 -13.64 -7.17 -3.07
N ARG A 200 -13.13 -7.74 -4.18
CA ARG A 200 -11.69 -8.00 -4.36
C ARG A 200 -10.87 -6.71 -4.23
N GLY A 201 -11.30 -5.62 -4.86
CA GLY A 201 -10.64 -4.32 -4.72
C GLY A 201 -10.58 -3.83 -3.28
N SER A 202 -11.70 -3.88 -2.58
CA SER A 202 -11.75 -3.49 -1.17
C SER A 202 -10.76 -4.30 -0.33
N ILE A 203 -10.76 -5.63 -0.46
CA ILE A 203 -9.81 -6.52 0.23
C ILE A 203 -8.36 -6.11 -0.03
N LEU A 204 -7.98 -5.87 -1.30
CA LEU A 204 -6.63 -5.47 -1.68
C LEU A 204 -6.22 -4.11 -1.11
N TYR A 205 -7.15 -3.15 -1.03
CA TYR A 205 -6.90 -1.87 -0.38
C TYR A 205 -6.61 -2.05 1.11
N PHE A 206 -7.41 -2.84 1.83
CA PHE A 206 -7.20 -3.06 3.26
C PHE A 206 -5.94 -3.91 3.55
N ALA A 207 -5.58 -4.84 2.66
CA ALA A 207 -4.29 -5.53 2.72
C ALA A 207 -3.13 -4.53 2.63
N THR A 208 -3.21 -3.55 1.73
CA THR A 208 -2.22 -2.48 1.58
C THR A 208 -2.20 -1.55 2.81
N GLN A 209 -3.37 -1.15 3.33
CA GLN A 209 -3.46 -0.31 4.53
C GLN A 209 -2.89 -0.98 5.78
N GLY A 210 -3.01 -2.31 5.90
CA GLY A 210 -2.47 -3.08 7.01
C GLY A 210 -0.95 -2.93 7.18
N LEU A 211 -0.22 -2.62 6.10
CA LEU A 211 1.24 -2.41 6.13
C LEU A 211 1.67 -1.22 6.99
N SER A 212 0.78 -0.25 7.22
CA SER A 212 1.06 0.89 8.11
C SER A 212 1.37 0.45 9.55
N ALA A 213 0.90 -0.73 9.98
CA ALA A 213 1.24 -1.31 11.28
C ALA A 213 2.72 -1.70 11.40
N ILE A 214 3.40 -1.95 10.28
CA ILE A 214 4.84 -2.27 10.24
C ILE A 214 5.66 -0.98 10.20
N SER A 215 5.24 -0.02 9.38
CA SER A 215 5.92 1.27 9.21
C SER A 215 4.97 2.33 8.69
N GLU A 216 4.99 3.52 9.29
CA GLU A 216 4.24 4.70 8.83
C GLU A 216 4.61 5.08 7.38
N MET A 217 5.81 4.69 6.91
CA MET A 217 6.26 4.95 5.53
C MET A 217 5.45 4.20 4.47
N TYR A 218 4.70 3.15 4.85
CA TYR A 218 3.87 2.34 3.96
C TYR A 218 2.43 2.82 3.84
N GLU A 219 2.16 4.06 4.23
CA GLU A 219 0.82 4.60 4.17
C GLU A 219 0.47 5.13 2.77
N TYR A 220 -0.64 4.65 2.21
CA TYR A 220 -1.14 5.02 0.88
C TYR A 220 -2.46 5.76 0.99
N SER A 221 -2.69 6.75 0.11
CA SER A 221 -4.01 7.38 0.01
C SER A 221 -4.98 6.51 -0.79
N LEU A 222 -6.26 6.61 -0.47
CA LEU A 222 -7.33 6.04 -1.29
C LEU A 222 -7.30 6.59 -2.73
N GLY A 223 -6.93 7.85 -2.93
CA GLY A 223 -6.80 8.45 -4.26
C GLY A 223 -5.76 7.76 -5.13
N SER A 224 -4.57 7.47 -4.58
CA SER A 224 -3.53 6.71 -5.29
C SER A 224 -3.99 5.28 -5.59
N TYR A 225 -4.68 4.63 -4.65
CA TYR A 225 -5.24 3.30 -4.87
C TYR A 225 -6.29 3.29 -6.00
N LEU A 226 -7.21 4.26 -6.02
CA LEU A 226 -8.24 4.37 -7.07
C LEU A 226 -7.64 4.54 -8.47
N ALA A 227 -6.54 5.29 -8.60
CA ALA A 227 -5.83 5.42 -9.87
C ALA A 227 -5.30 4.06 -10.38
N VAL A 228 -4.72 3.25 -9.49
CA VAL A 228 -4.24 1.88 -9.81
C VAL A 228 -5.41 0.97 -10.15
N PHE A 229 -6.52 1.09 -9.42
CA PHE A 229 -7.74 0.33 -9.66
C PHE A 229 -8.33 0.61 -11.05
N GLU A 230 -8.47 1.89 -11.42
CA GLU A 230 -8.94 2.29 -12.76
C GLU A 230 -7.98 1.84 -13.87
N GLN A 231 -6.66 1.93 -13.62
CA GLN A 231 -5.67 1.42 -14.57
C GLN A 231 -5.83 -0.07 -14.80
N ALA A 232 -6.07 -0.87 -13.75
CA ALA A 232 -6.31 -2.30 -13.88
C ALA A 232 -7.56 -2.62 -14.73
N LEU A 233 -8.65 -1.85 -14.59
CA LEU A 233 -9.85 -2.01 -15.42
C LEU A 233 -9.55 -1.80 -16.91
N ARG A 234 -8.73 -0.79 -17.24
CA ARG A 234 -8.32 -0.48 -18.62
C ARG A 234 -7.37 -1.51 -19.22
N GLU A 235 -6.43 -2.03 -18.42
CA GLU A 235 -5.40 -2.97 -18.89
C GLU A 235 -5.86 -4.44 -18.89
N ALA A 236 -6.91 -4.76 -18.14
CA ALA A 236 -7.45 -6.12 -18.09
C ALA A 236 -7.86 -6.58 -19.49
N LYS A 237 -7.61 -7.85 -19.82
CA LYS A 237 -7.96 -8.42 -21.13
C LYS A 237 -9.47 -8.39 -21.35
N PRO A 238 -9.97 -7.81 -22.47
CA PRO A 238 -11.39 -7.81 -22.77
C PRO A 238 -11.87 -9.22 -23.11
N ASP A 239 -13.08 -9.57 -22.68
CA ASP A 239 -13.75 -10.84 -23.01
C ASP A 239 -15.24 -10.57 -23.22
N LYS A 240 -15.90 -11.37 -24.08
CA LYS A 240 -17.34 -11.27 -24.34
C LYS A 240 -18.16 -11.98 -23.27
N ILE A 241 -17.60 -13.00 -22.63
CA ILE A 241 -18.23 -13.71 -21.51
C ILE A 241 -17.92 -12.91 -20.24
N ILE A 242 -18.98 -12.44 -19.57
CA ILE A 242 -18.87 -11.56 -18.40
C ILE A 242 -18.02 -12.22 -17.31
N ASP A 243 -18.26 -13.49 -17.00
CA ASP A 243 -17.50 -14.19 -15.94
C ASP A 243 -15.99 -14.25 -16.24
N ASN A 244 -15.61 -14.50 -17.51
CA ASN A 244 -14.22 -14.48 -17.93
C ASN A 244 -13.64 -13.06 -17.88
N ARG A 245 -14.41 -12.05 -18.27
CA ARG A 245 -14.01 -10.64 -18.16
C ARG A 245 -13.76 -10.26 -16.71
N LEU A 246 -14.67 -10.58 -15.79
CA LEU A 246 -14.53 -10.30 -14.36
C LEU A 246 -13.33 -11.03 -13.76
N LYS A 247 -13.08 -12.29 -14.16
CA LYS A 247 -11.88 -13.02 -13.78
C LYS A 247 -10.60 -12.31 -14.24
N ASN A 248 -10.51 -11.93 -15.52
CA ASN A 248 -9.36 -11.19 -16.06
C ASN A 248 -9.13 -9.86 -15.32
N VAL A 249 -10.22 -9.17 -14.95
CA VAL A 249 -10.14 -7.93 -14.17
C VAL A 249 -9.63 -8.19 -12.76
N ARG A 250 -10.14 -9.21 -12.05
CA ARG A 250 -9.66 -9.55 -10.69
C ARG A 250 -8.17 -9.92 -10.68
N GLU A 251 -7.74 -10.72 -11.64
CA GLU A 251 -6.33 -11.12 -11.78
C GLU A 251 -5.44 -9.90 -12.06
N LYS A 252 -5.83 -9.06 -13.03
CA LYS A 252 -5.06 -7.87 -13.38
C LYS A 252 -5.04 -6.83 -12.25
N LEU A 253 -6.14 -6.69 -11.52
CA LEU A 253 -6.22 -5.83 -10.35
C LEU A 253 -5.29 -6.30 -9.24
N THR A 254 -5.29 -7.60 -8.94
CA THR A 254 -4.41 -8.19 -7.93
C THR A 254 -2.94 -7.97 -8.29
N GLN A 255 -2.58 -8.18 -9.57
CA GLN A 255 -1.23 -7.92 -10.08
C GLN A 255 -0.84 -6.44 -9.95
N ASN A 256 -1.67 -5.52 -10.45
CA ASN A 256 -1.33 -4.09 -10.46
C ASN A 256 -1.20 -3.52 -9.04
N VAL A 257 -2.07 -3.95 -8.10
CA VAL A 257 -1.96 -3.53 -6.70
C VAL A 257 -0.73 -4.16 -6.05
N TYR A 258 -0.42 -5.42 -6.33
CA TYR A 258 0.80 -6.06 -5.85
C TYR A 258 2.06 -5.31 -6.31
N ASP A 259 2.18 -5.03 -7.60
CA ASP A 259 3.33 -4.31 -8.17
C ASP A 259 3.47 -2.90 -7.59
N PHE A 260 2.35 -2.17 -7.50
CA PHE A 260 2.31 -0.83 -6.94
C PHE A 260 2.77 -0.80 -5.48
N THR A 261 2.26 -1.74 -4.66
CA THR A 261 2.61 -1.81 -3.24
C THR A 261 4.03 -2.31 -3.04
N CYS A 262 4.46 -3.35 -3.76
CA CYS A 262 5.81 -3.93 -3.67
C CYS A 262 6.91 -2.97 -4.12
N MET A 263 6.61 -2.02 -5.02
CA MET A 263 7.54 -0.95 -5.37
C MET A 263 7.88 -0.07 -4.17
N GLY A 264 6.95 0.13 -3.23
CA GLY A 264 7.15 0.90 -2.00
C GLY A 264 7.51 0.06 -0.76
N LEU A 265 7.78 -1.24 -0.90
CA LEU A 265 8.09 -2.16 0.19
C LEU A 265 9.56 -2.61 0.18
N PHE A 266 10.11 -2.81 1.38
CA PHE A 266 11.38 -3.52 1.55
C PHE A 266 11.18 -5.01 1.28
N GLU A 267 12.19 -5.68 0.74
CA GLU A 267 12.18 -7.08 0.33
C GLU A 267 11.71 -8.00 1.47
N ARG A 268 12.24 -7.77 2.67
CA ARG A 268 11.85 -8.50 3.89
C ARG A 268 10.35 -8.47 4.22
N HIS A 269 9.59 -7.51 3.69
CA HIS A 269 8.15 -7.38 3.93
C HIS A 269 7.30 -7.83 2.74
N LYS A 270 7.88 -8.12 1.57
CA LYS A 270 7.10 -8.50 0.38
C LYS A 270 6.41 -9.85 0.56
N LEU A 271 7.13 -10.87 1.05
CA LEU A 271 6.52 -12.19 1.32
C LEU A 271 5.41 -12.11 2.38
N LEU A 272 5.62 -11.30 3.42
CA LEU A 272 4.62 -11.05 4.46
C LEU A 272 3.35 -10.43 3.85
N TYR A 273 3.53 -9.42 2.99
CA TYR A 273 2.42 -8.80 2.27
C TYR A 273 1.70 -9.80 1.36
N SER A 274 2.43 -10.60 0.57
CA SER A 274 1.85 -11.65 -0.28
C SER A 274 1.04 -12.65 0.53
N PHE A 275 1.56 -13.09 1.68
CA PHE A 275 0.85 -14.02 2.56
C PHE A 275 -0.43 -13.37 3.12
N GLN A 276 -0.34 -12.17 3.69
CA GLN A 276 -1.49 -11.45 4.22
C GLN A 276 -2.56 -11.23 3.14
N MET A 277 -2.14 -10.77 1.96
CA MET A 277 -3.03 -10.56 0.82
C MET A 277 -3.73 -11.87 0.41
N THR A 278 -3.00 -12.98 0.35
CA THR A 278 -3.55 -14.32 0.04
C THR A 278 -4.58 -14.75 1.07
N CYS A 279 -4.27 -14.64 2.37
CA CYS A 279 -5.19 -14.97 3.44
C CYS A 279 -6.45 -14.10 3.39
N MET A 280 -6.32 -12.78 3.25
CA MET A 280 -7.47 -11.88 3.16
C MET A 280 -8.33 -12.13 1.92
N ILE A 281 -7.70 -12.54 0.81
CA ILE A 281 -8.37 -12.97 -0.42
C ILE A 281 -9.23 -14.21 -0.16
N MET A 282 -8.66 -15.23 0.50
CA MET A 282 -9.37 -16.47 0.82
C MET A 282 -10.44 -16.28 1.89
N GLU A 283 -10.20 -15.45 2.90
CA GLU A 283 -11.21 -15.06 3.90
C GLU A 283 -12.41 -14.38 3.23
N GLY A 284 -12.16 -13.48 2.28
CA GLY A 284 -13.24 -12.81 1.55
C GLY A 284 -13.99 -13.68 0.54
N GLU A 285 -13.47 -14.88 0.26
CA GLU A 285 -14.09 -15.92 -0.58
C GLU A 285 -14.65 -17.08 0.26
N ASP A 286 -14.64 -16.94 1.59
CA ASP A 286 -15.07 -17.96 2.56
C ASP A 286 -14.30 -19.30 2.42
N GLU A 287 -13.08 -19.26 1.89
CA GLU A 287 -12.19 -20.42 1.69
C GLU A 287 -11.17 -20.61 2.83
N LEU A 288 -11.04 -19.64 3.75
CA LEU A 288 -10.13 -19.73 4.90
C LEU A 288 -10.89 -19.78 6.22
N ILE A 289 -10.69 -20.86 6.97
CA ILE A 289 -11.27 -21.01 8.30
C ILE A 289 -10.54 -20.07 9.28
N ARG A 290 -11.31 -19.19 9.93
CA ARG A 290 -10.76 -18.21 10.87
C ARG A 290 -10.00 -18.85 12.04
N GLN A 291 -10.47 -19.97 12.56
CA GLN A 291 -9.82 -20.68 13.66
C GLN A 291 -8.44 -21.21 13.25
N ASP A 292 -8.33 -21.77 12.04
CA ASP A 292 -7.07 -22.24 11.46
C ASP A 292 -6.08 -21.09 11.31
N HIS A 293 -6.53 -19.95 10.79
CA HIS A 293 -5.68 -18.76 10.64
C HIS A 293 -5.22 -18.22 12.01
N GLU A 294 -6.11 -18.13 13.00
CA GLU A 294 -5.73 -17.70 14.35
C GLU A 294 -4.74 -18.66 15.02
N PHE A 295 -4.92 -19.97 14.83
CA PHE A 295 -3.98 -21.00 15.30
C PHE A 295 -2.62 -20.89 14.58
N PHE A 296 -2.61 -20.70 13.26
CA PHE A 296 -1.38 -20.51 12.50
C PHE A 296 -0.55 -19.32 13.02
N LEU A 297 -1.19 -18.26 13.51
CA LEU A 297 -0.47 -17.10 14.04
C LEU A 297 -0.01 -17.30 15.48
N LYS A 298 -0.86 -17.88 16.34
CA LYS A 298 -0.67 -17.87 17.80
C LYS A 298 -0.20 -19.22 18.38
N GLY A 299 -0.39 -20.32 17.67
CA GLY A 299 -0.24 -21.68 18.23
C GLY A 299 -1.21 -21.90 19.39
N ASN A 300 -0.80 -22.67 20.39
CA ASN A 300 -1.53 -22.88 21.63
C ASN A 300 -1.13 -21.86 22.72
N PRO A 301 -1.96 -20.82 22.98
CA PRO A 301 -1.63 -19.81 23.99
C PRO A 301 -1.87 -20.28 25.43
N SER A 302 -2.45 -21.47 25.65
CA SER A 302 -2.84 -21.94 26.99
C SER A 302 -1.63 -22.11 27.91
N LEU A 303 -1.76 -21.75 29.19
CA LEU A 303 -0.75 -22.05 30.21
C LEU A 303 -0.98 -23.42 30.88
N GLU A 304 -2.02 -24.14 30.47
CA GLU A 304 -2.38 -25.43 31.04
C GLU A 304 -1.34 -26.50 30.70
N LYS A 305 -1.28 -27.52 31.57
CA LYS A 305 -0.42 -28.68 31.33
C LYS A 305 -0.97 -29.46 30.13
N VAL A 306 -0.03 -29.83 29.26
CA VAL A 306 -0.26 -30.64 28.06
C VAL A 306 -1.02 -31.94 28.44
N ALA A 307 -2.05 -32.30 27.67
CA ALA A 307 -2.93 -33.43 27.97
C ALA A 307 -2.18 -34.77 27.92
N THR A 308 -1.29 -34.92 26.95
CA THR A 308 -0.38 -36.07 26.82
C THR A 308 1.08 -35.61 26.75
N ARG A 309 1.99 -36.38 27.33
CA ARG A 309 3.43 -36.08 27.24
C ARG A 309 3.93 -36.29 25.82
N ASN A 310 4.96 -35.56 25.44
CA ASN A 310 5.65 -35.72 24.17
C ASN A 310 6.20 -37.16 24.05
N PRO A 311 5.72 -37.95 23.07
CA PRO A 311 6.16 -39.32 22.87
C PRO A 311 7.60 -39.42 22.33
N HIS A 312 8.09 -38.38 21.64
CA HIS A 312 9.38 -38.37 20.94
C HIS A 312 10.23 -37.13 21.29
N PRO A 313 10.71 -37.02 22.54
CA PRO A 313 11.46 -35.85 23.01
C PRO A 313 12.85 -35.70 22.38
N ASP A 314 13.31 -36.69 21.61
CA ASP A 314 14.62 -36.69 20.94
C ASP A 314 14.64 -35.84 19.66
N TRP A 315 13.51 -35.68 18.97
CA TRP A 315 13.41 -34.88 17.75
C TRP A 315 12.23 -33.89 17.74
N LEU A 316 11.15 -34.18 18.44
CA LEU A 316 9.99 -33.29 18.52
C LEU A 316 10.10 -32.36 19.73
N SER A 317 9.94 -31.06 19.52
CA SER A 317 9.94 -30.08 20.63
C SER A 317 8.66 -30.16 21.46
N ASP A 318 8.76 -29.94 22.77
CA ASP A 318 7.58 -29.90 23.66
C ASP A 318 6.60 -28.79 23.31
N THR A 319 7.09 -27.69 22.72
CA THR A 319 6.24 -26.59 22.24
C THR A 319 5.47 -27.02 21.00
N GLY A 320 6.15 -27.65 20.03
CA GLY A 320 5.52 -28.19 18.82
C GLY A 320 4.49 -29.28 19.13
N TRP A 321 4.79 -30.17 20.08
CA TRP A 321 3.84 -31.18 20.56
C TRP A 321 2.61 -30.57 21.24
N LYS A 322 2.81 -29.54 22.05
CA LYS A 322 1.71 -28.81 22.70
C LYS A 322 0.80 -28.10 21.69
N ASP A 323 1.37 -27.55 20.62
CA ASP A 323 0.60 -26.95 19.52
C ASP A 323 -0.14 -28.04 18.74
N MET A 324 0.50 -29.17 18.46
CA MET A 324 -0.10 -30.30 17.75
C MET A 324 -1.35 -30.84 18.45
N GLN A 325 -1.42 -30.80 19.78
CA GLN A 325 -2.60 -31.23 20.55
C GLN A 325 -3.86 -30.40 20.31
N VAL A 326 -3.74 -29.21 19.72
CA VAL A 326 -4.90 -28.39 19.36
C VAL A 326 -5.47 -28.81 18.01
N LEU A 327 -4.65 -29.39 17.11
CA LEU A 327 -5.05 -29.73 15.74
C LEU A 327 -6.31 -30.60 15.65
N PRO A 328 -6.52 -31.66 16.48
CA PRO A 328 -7.74 -32.46 16.42
C PRO A 328 -9.03 -31.67 16.63
N GLY A 329 -8.96 -30.50 17.30
CA GLY A 329 -10.10 -29.62 17.52
C GLY A 329 -10.39 -28.62 16.39
N LEU A 330 -9.51 -28.52 15.39
CA LEU A 330 -9.63 -27.56 14.28
C LEU A 330 -10.32 -28.16 13.05
N GLY A 331 -10.20 -29.48 12.82
CA GLY A 331 -10.82 -30.13 11.69
C GLY A 331 -10.77 -31.66 11.75
N GLU A 332 -11.70 -32.31 11.06
CA GLU A 332 -11.80 -33.78 11.00
C GLU A 332 -10.54 -34.42 10.39
N CYS A 333 -9.85 -33.70 9.50
CA CYS A 333 -8.59 -34.16 8.90
C CYS A 333 -7.48 -34.42 9.93
N PHE A 334 -7.57 -33.83 11.13
CA PHE A 334 -6.58 -33.97 12.20
C PHE A 334 -6.98 -34.92 13.32
N GLU A 335 -8.14 -35.58 13.25
CA GLU A 335 -8.70 -36.39 14.36
C GLU A 335 -7.68 -37.40 14.92
N ASN A 336 -6.91 -38.05 14.03
CA ASN A 336 -5.98 -39.11 14.39
C ASN A 336 -4.51 -38.64 14.52
N ILE A 337 -4.20 -37.35 14.33
CA ILE A 337 -2.79 -36.89 14.23
C ILE A 337 -1.98 -37.19 15.49
N ILE A 338 -2.61 -37.13 16.67
CA ILE A 338 -1.96 -37.43 17.94
C ILE A 338 -1.66 -38.92 18.07
N SER A 339 -2.60 -39.80 17.70
CA SER A 339 -2.36 -41.25 17.73
C SER A 339 -1.33 -41.67 16.68
N ASP A 340 -1.38 -41.06 15.50
CA ASP A 340 -0.51 -41.36 14.37
C ASP A 340 0.95 -41.05 14.72
N VAL A 341 1.22 -39.84 15.21
CA VAL A 341 2.57 -39.43 15.64
C VAL A 341 3.03 -40.18 16.89
N SER A 342 2.12 -40.54 17.81
CA SER A 342 2.47 -41.28 19.04
C SER A 342 2.74 -42.77 18.80
N SER A 343 2.22 -43.34 17.72
CA SER A 343 2.42 -44.76 17.41
C SER A 343 3.89 -45.05 17.06
N ALA A 344 4.35 -46.29 17.28
CA ALA A 344 5.73 -46.67 16.98
C ALA A 344 6.04 -46.54 15.47
N ASP A 345 5.15 -47.06 14.62
CA ASP A 345 5.33 -47.03 13.16
C ASP A 345 5.14 -45.61 12.60
N GLY A 346 4.10 -44.89 13.04
CA GLY A 346 3.86 -43.53 12.59
C GLY A 346 4.94 -42.55 13.06
N GLY A 347 5.41 -42.67 14.30
CA GLY A 347 6.53 -41.89 14.83
C GLY A 347 7.81 -42.02 14.00
N LEU A 348 8.10 -43.21 13.46
CA LEU A 348 9.23 -43.42 12.54
C LEU A 348 9.02 -42.69 11.20
N LEU A 349 7.83 -42.80 10.59
CA LEU A 349 7.51 -42.12 9.33
C LEU A 349 7.55 -40.58 9.47
N TRP A 350 7.02 -40.06 10.56
CA TRP A 350 7.05 -38.62 10.86
C TRP A 350 8.45 -38.13 11.14
N ARG A 351 9.31 -38.94 11.77
CA ARG A 351 10.72 -38.63 11.95
C ARG A 351 11.47 -38.62 10.61
N GLU A 352 11.25 -39.61 9.75
CA GLU A 352 11.86 -39.64 8.42
C GLU A 352 11.51 -38.39 7.62
N TRP A 353 10.23 -37.99 7.64
CA TRP A 353 9.79 -36.75 7.01
C TRP A 353 10.39 -35.51 7.70
N PHE A 354 10.43 -35.48 9.03
CA PHE A 354 11.03 -34.39 9.80
C PHE A 354 12.53 -34.22 9.51
N ASP A 355 13.27 -35.31 9.26
CA ASP A 355 14.71 -35.28 9.00
C ASP A 355 15.04 -34.86 7.55
N LEU A 356 14.05 -34.71 6.66
CA LEU A 356 14.26 -34.19 5.31
C LEU A 356 14.78 -32.76 5.32
N GLU A 357 15.58 -32.41 4.31
CA GLU A 357 16.04 -31.03 4.12
C GLU A 357 14.88 -30.11 3.71
N GLN A 358 13.97 -30.61 2.86
CA GLN A 358 12.81 -29.88 2.31
C GLN A 358 11.50 -30.66 2.51
N PRO A 359 11.06 -30.86 3.77
CA PRO A 359 9.86 -31.62 4.08
C PRO A 359 8.59 -31.01 3.47
N GLU A 360 8.54 -29.68 3.31
CA GLU A 360 7.40 -28.96 2.73
C GLU A 360 7.17 -29.22 1.23
N SER A 361 8.15 -29.83 0.55
CA SER A 361 8.08 -30.23 -0.86
C SER A 361 7.83 -31.74 -1.02
N SER A 362 7.77 -32.48 0.09
CA SER A 362 7.58 -33.92 0.10
C SER A 362 6.18 -34.27 0.63
N PRO A 363 5.54 -35.35 0.14
CA PRO A 363 4.23 -35.77 0.63
C PRO A 363 4.25 -36.00 2.14
N MET A 364 3.20 -35.53 2.85
CA MET A 364 3.10 -35.76 4.28
C MET A 364 2.87 -37.24 4.58
N PRO A 365 3.43 -37.78 5.68
CA PRO A 365 3.18 -39.15 6.11
C PRO A 365 1.68 -39.42 6.24
N MET A 366 1.29 -40.70 6.13
CA MET A 366 -0.06 -41.17 6.52
C MET A 366 -1.24 -40.49 5.80
N GLY A 367 -1.01 -39.87 4.62
CA GLY A 367 -2.07 -39.36 3.74
C GLY A 367 -2.61 -37.97 4.08
N TYR A 368 -1.96 -37.24 5.00
CA TYR A 368 -2.37 -35.87 5.36
C TYR A 368 -2.25 -34.88 4.18
N ASP A 369 -1.47 -35.20 3.16
CA ASP A 369 -1.38 -34.45 1.90
C ASP A 369 -2.68 -34.47 1.07
N GLN A 370 -3.49 -35.52 1.24
CA GLN A 370 -4.75 -35.73 0.51
C GLN A 370 -5.97 -35.29 1.31
N THR A 371 -5.90 -35.38 2.65
CA THR A 371 -7.02 -35.05 3.54
C THR A 371 -7.00 -33.60 4.00
N CYS A 372 -5.82 -32.98 4.14
CA CYS A 372 -5.69 -31.59 4.55
C CYS A 372 -5.59 -30.67 3.33
N ASP A 373 -6.30 -29.54 3.38
CA ASP A 373 -6.07 -28.47 2.41
C ASP A 373 -4.67 -27.84 2.59
N PRO A 374 -4.17 -27.08 1.58
CA PRO A 374 -2.83 -26.50 1.66
C PRO A 374 -2.59 -25.54 2.84
N PHE A 375 -3.61 -24.90 3.40
CA PHE A 375 -3.46 -24.07 4.60
C PHE A 375 -3.39 -24.94 5.87
N GLN A 376 -4.21 -25.99 5.95
CA GLN A 376 -4.17 -26.99 7.01
C GLN A 376 -2.81 -27.71 7.06
N GLN A 377 -2.21 -27.98 5.91
CA GLN A 377 -0.83 -28.48 5.80
C GLN A 377 0.19 -27.53 6.43
N LEU A 378 0.00 -26.19 6.33
CA LEU A 378 0.88 -25.23 7.02
C LEU A 378 0.79 -25.36 8.55
N LEU A 379 -0.37 -25.73 9.09
CA LEU A 379 -0.55 -25.92 10.53
C LEU A 379 0.30 -27.08 11.04
N VAL A 380 0.36 -28.18 10.28
CA VAL A 380 1.21 -29.34 10.60
C VAL A 380 2.69 -28.97 10.54
N ILE A 381 3.13 -28.28 9.47
CA ILE A 381 4.51 -27.82 9.32
C ILE A 381 4.88 -26.85 10.45
N ARG A 382 3.97 -25.97 10.86
CA ARG A 382 4.18 -25.07 12.01
C ARG A 382 4.44 -25.83 13.30
N CYS A 383 3.73 -26.92 13.55
CA CYS A 383 3.93 -27.74 14.76
C CYS A 383 5.25 -28.50 14.74
N LEU A 384 5.68 -28.99 13.58
CA LEU A 384 6.85 -29.87 13.45
C LEU A 384 8.14 -29.11 13.07
N ARG A 385 8.13 -28.35 11.98
CA ARG A 385 9.30 -27.73 11.34
C ARG A 385 9.11 -26.22 11.18
N THR A 386 9.15 -25.50 12.30
CA THR A 386 9.03 -24.02 12.34
C THR A 386 10.06 -23.30 11.44
N ASP A 387 11.23 -23.90 11.25
CA ASP A 387 12.30 -23.41 10.36
C ASP A 387 11.91 -23.45 8.87
N ARG A 388 10.99 -24.34 8.47
CA ARG A 388 10.53 -24.49 7.07
C ARG A 388 9.22 -23.76 6.78
N VAL A 389 8.58 -23.16 7.78
CA VAL A 389 7.30 -22.44 7.62
C VAL A 389 7.38 -21.36 6.55
N VAL A 390 8.50 -20.63 6.45
CA VAL A 390 8.67 -19.59 5.42
C VAL A 390 8.57 -20.18 4.01
N ASN A 391 9.21 -21.33 3.75
CA ASN A 391 9.14 -22.00 2.45
C ASN A 391 7.77 -22.66 2.21
N ALA A 392 7.14 -23.17 3.27
CA ALA A 392 5.78 -23.69 3.16
C ALA A 392 4.77 -22.59 2.80
N ILE A 393 4.91 -21.38 3.38
CA ILE A 393 4.14 -20.19 3.00
C ILE A 393 4.35 -19.84 1.52
N LYS A 394 5.60 -19.93 1.03
CA LYS A 394 5.92 -19.75 -0.39
C LYS A 394 5.09 -20.73 -1.24
N ASN A 395 5.14 -22.03 -0.94
CA ASN A 395 4.37 -23.07 -1.65
C ASN A 395 2.86 -22.80 -1.62
N PHE A 396 2.33 -22.40 -0.45
CA PHE A 396 0.92 -22.05 -0.28
C PHE A 396 0.48 -20.86 -1.15
N ILE A 397 1.27 -19.77 -1.18
CA ILE A 397 0.97 -18.62 -2.03
C ILE A 397 1.06 -19.01 -3.52
N MET A 398 2.06 -19.81 -3.90
CA MET A 398 2.20 -20.31 -5.27
C MET A 398 1.00 -21.16 -5.70
N TRP A 399 0.45 -21.97 -4.80
CA TRP A 399 -0.75 -22.74 -5.06
C TRP A 399 -1.98 -21.84 -5.27
N ARG A 400 -2.18 -20.80 -4.44
CA ARG A 400 -3.38 -19.94 -4.51
C ARG A 400 -3.31 -18.85 -5.58
N LEU A 401 -2.24 -18.06 -5.59
CA LEU A 401 -2.10 -16.88 -6.44
C LEU A 401 -1.13 -17.10 -7.62
N GLY A 402 -0.27 -18.11 -7.54
CA GLY A 402 0.75 -18.41 -8.54
C GLY A 402 2.15 -17.92 -8.15
N GLU A 403 3.15 -18.39 -8.89
CA GLU A 403 4.59 -18.18 -8.63
C GLU A 403 4.99 -16.69 -8.58
N TYR A 404 4.28 -15.84 -9.32
CA TYR A 404 4.58 -14.41 -9.44
C TYR A 404 4.69 -13.68 -8.09
N TYR A 405 3.88 -14.07 -7.11
CA TYR A 405 3.72 -13.37 -5.83
C TYR A 405 4.74 -13.79 -4.76
N VAL A 406 5.72 -14.63 -5.12
CA VAL A 406 6.66 -15.26 -4.19
C VAL A 406 8.13 -14.95 -4.54
N SER A 407 8.34 -14.18 -5.61
CA SER A 407 9.59 -14.05 -6.35
C SER A 407 10.72 -13.30 -5.61
N ASP A 408 11.32 -13.98 -4.64
CA ASP A 408 12.74 -13.86 -4.31
C ASP A 408 13.48 -15.05 -4.96
N GLY A 409 14.28 -14.78 -5.99
CA GLY A 409 15.49 -15.52 -6.42
C GLY A 409 15.53 -17.05 -6.59
N GLY A 410 14.51 -17.85 -6.27
CA GLY A 410 14.61 -19.30 -6.15
C GLY A 410 13.80 -20.08 -7.18
N LEU A 411 14.23 -20.11 -8.44
CA LEU A 411 13.76 -21.13 -9.37
C LEU A 411 14.74 -22.31 -9.35
N GLY A 412 14.23 -23.49 -8.99
CA GLY A 412 14.83 -24.76 -9.36
C GLY A 412 14.86 -25.79 -8.24
N LEU A 413 13.71 -26.43 -7.95
CA LEU A 413 13.60 -27.83 -7.51
C LEU A 413 12.12 -28.29 -7.47
N LEU A 414 11.37 -28.02 -8.54
CA LEU A 414 10.20 -28.85 -8.87
C LEU A 414 10.36 -29.28 -10.33
N GLY A 415 11.32 -30.19 -10.52
CA GLY A 415 11.36 -31.02 -11.70
C GLY A 415 10.18 -31.97 -11.67
N GLU A 416 9.49 -32.05 -12.81
CA GLU A 416 8.74 -33.22 -13.28
C GLU A 416 7.48 -33.62 -12.49
N VAL A 417 6.40 -32.83 -12.53
CA VAL A 417 5.04 -33.32 -12.90
C VAL A 417 4.15 -32.13 -13.28
N ARG A 418 4.15 -31.73 -14.55
CA ARG A 418 2.94 -31.30 -15.30
C ARG A 418 3.34 -31.02 -16.74
N GLY A 419 3.13 -32.04 -17.58
CA GLY A 419 3.49 -32.00 -18.98
C GLY A 419 2.75 -30.94 -19.77
N PHE A 420 3.45 -30.47 -20.81
CA PHE A 420 2.92 -29.87 -22.02
C PHE A 420 2.53 -28.37 -21.97
N PHE A 421 3.34 -27.51 -21.35
CA PHE A 421 3.37 -26.07 -21.68
C PHE A 421 4.75 -25.40 -21.39
N ASP A 422 5.85 -26.13 -21.57
CA ASP A 422 7.20 -25.60 -21.38
C ASP A 422 7.76 -25.01 -22.69
N ALA A 423 7.85 -23.67 -22.79
CA ALA A 423 8.83 -22.94 -23.63
C ALA A 423 8.76 -21.38 -23.61
N PHE A 424 7.83 -20.70 -22.92
CA PHE A 424 7.70 -19.23 -23.06
C PHE A 424 7.36 -18.43 -21.78
N PHE A 425 7.72 -18.92 -20.59
CA PHE A 425 7.62 -18.11 -19.37
C PHE A 425 8.96 -18.07 -18.66
N VAL A 426 9.76 -17.06 -18.98
CA VAL A 426 10.90 -16.66 -18.15
C VAL A 426 10.33 -16.18 -16.83
N GLY A 427 10.64 -16.85 -15.72
CA GLY A 427 10.27 -16.43 -14.37
C GLY A 427 10.48 -14.93 -14.21
N VAL A 428 9.38 -14.18 -14.17
CA VAL A 428 9.41 -12.73 -14.09
C VAL A 428 9.77 -12.39 -12.65
N GLN A 429 11.06 -12.14 -12.45
CA GLN A 429 11.59 -11.48 -11.26
C GLN A 429 10.78 -10.20 -11.00
N PRO A 430 10.61 -9.76 -9.74
CA PRO A 430 10.07 -8.43 -9.47
C PRO A 430 10.85 -7.46 -10.36
N PRO A 431 10.18 -6.59 -11.13
CA PRO A 431 10.85 -5.81 -12.15
C PRO A 431 11.99 -5.05 -11.48
N SER A 432 13.23 -5.35 -11.89
CA SER A 432 14.40 -4.54 -11.57
C SER A 432 13.99 -3.07 -11.70
N LEU A 433 14.25 -2.22 -10.69
CA LEU A 433 13.80 -0.83 -10.67
C LEU A 433 13.95 -0.16 -12.05
N VAL A 434 12.84 -0.05 -12.78
CA VAL A 434 12.83 0.57 -14.11
C VAL A 434 12.41 2.01 -13.92
N TYR A 435 13.38 2.90 -13.89
CA TYR A 435 13.16 4.34 -13.71
C TYR A 435 12.23 4.95 -14.77
N ASP A 436 12.21 4.40 -15.99
CA ASP A 436 11.23 4.78 -17.02
C ASP A 436 9.77 4.51 -16.58
N LYS A 437 9.50 3.38 -15.93
CA LYS A 437 8.16 3.04 -15.42
C LYS A 437 7.77 3.92 -14.24
N ILE A 438 8.70 4.18 -13.33
CA ILE A 438 8.49 5.10 -12.19
C ILE A 438 8.10 6.48 -12.71
N PHE A 439 8.79 6.98 -13.74
CA PHE A 439 8.47 8.25 -14.36
C PHE A 439 7.10 8.25 -15.05
N GLN A 440 6.75 7.19 -15.78
CA GLN A 440 5.44 7.06 -16.44
C GLN A 440 4.27 7.03 -15.43
N GLN A 441 4.49 6.45 -14.24
CA GLN A 441 3.50 6.44 -13.15
C GLN A 441 3.46 7.74 -12.34
N SER A 442 4.48 8.59 -12.50
CA SER A 442 4.57 9.87 -11.80
C SER A 442 3.79 10.99 -12.50
N ASN A 443 3.38 11.99 -11.73
CA ASN A 443 2.74 13.19 -12.25
C ASN A 443 3.33 14.45 -11.58
N GLU A 444 2.91 15.62 -12.05
CA GLU A 444 3.41 16.91 -11.62
C GLU A 444 2.92 17.35 -10.22
N LYS A 445 1.91 16.67 -9.66
CA LYS A 445 1.31 17.00 -8.35
C LYS A 445 1.78 16.05 -7.24
N SER A 446 2.15 14.83 -7.61
CA SER A 446 2.56 13.76 -6.71
C SER A 446 4.09 13.65 -6.67
N PRO A 447 4.73 13.94 -5.53
CA PRO A 447 6.17 13.72 -5.39
C PRO A 447 6.50 12.23 -5.45
N ILE A 448 7.72 11.92 -5.86
CA ILE A 448 8.29 10.56 -5.85
C ILE A 448 9.21 10.46 -4.64
N VAL A 449 8.94 9.55 -3.72
CA VAL A 449 9.70 9.35 -2.48
C VAL A 449 10.50 8.06 -2.58
N PHE A 450 11.81 8.19 -2.73
CA PHE A 450 12.76 7.11 -2.58
C PHE A 450 13.05 6.84 -1.10
N ILE A 451 12.65 5.66 -0.64
CA ILE A 451 12.92 5.16 0.70
C ILE A 451 14.17 4.28 0.60
N LEU A 452 15.27 4.77 1.17
CA LEU A 452 16.59 4.19 0.97
C LEU A 452 16.95 3.22 2.10
N SER A 453 17.48 2.04 1.73
CA SER A 453 18.33 1.27 2.64
C SER A 453 19.74 1.90 2.71
N PRO A 454 20.48 1.72 3.82
CA PRO A 454 21.86 2.19 3.92
C PRO A 454 22.72 1.69 2.75
N GLY A 455 23.49 2.59 2.12
CA GLY A 455 24.33 2.30 0.95
C GLY A 455 23.62 2.42 -0.42
N ALA A 456 22.30 2.55 -0.48
CA ALA A 456 21.57 2.81 -1.72
C ALA A 456 21.47 4.32 -2.01
N ASP A 457 21.71 4.73 -3.26
CA ASP A 457 21.52 6.10 -3.73
C ASP A 457 20.99 6.11 -5.18
N PRO A 458 19.76 6.57 -5.44
CA PRO A 458 19.18 6.61 -6.78
C PRO A 458 19.60 7.83 -7.60
N GLN A 459 20.42 8.76 -7.05
CA GLN A 459 20.73 10.02 -7.72
C GLN A 459 21.30 9.81 -9.13
N SER A 460 22.29 8.93 -9.30
CA SER A 460 22.94 8.71 -10.59
C SER A 460 21.98 8.16 -11.64
N ASP A 461 21.07 7.28 -11.23
CA ASP A 461 20.14 6.62 -12.13
C ASP A 461 19.04 7.59 -12.58
N VAL A 462 18.53 8.41 -11.65
CA VAL A 462 17.56 9.47 -11.98
C VAL A 462 18.21 10.55 -12.86
N GLN A 463 19.50 10.84 -12.67
CA GLN A 463 20.23 11.75 -13.54
C GLN A 463 20.33 11.19 -14.97
N GLN A 464 20.70 9.92 -15.14
CA GLN A 464 20.74 9.27 -16.46
C GLN A 464 19.36 9.27 -17.12
N LEU A 465 18.29 9.03 -16.36
CA LEU A 465 16.93 9.17 -16.86
C LEU A 465 16.64 10.61 -17.32
N GLY A 466 17.03 11.60 -16.53
CA GLY A 466 16.89 13.01 -16.86
C GLY A 466 17.61 13.36 -18.16
N GLU A 467 18.85 12.91 -18.33
CA GLU A 467 19.64 13.11 -19.56
C GLU A 467 18.96 12.48 -20.78
N LYS A 468 18.45 11.24 -20.65
CA LYS A 468 17.68 10.56 -21.70
C LYS A 468 16.41 11.31 -22.10
N LEU A 469 15.75 11.97 -21.15
CA LEU A 469 14.50 12.71 -21.37
C LEU A 469 14.69 14.22 -21.61
N GLY A 470 15.94 14.71 -21.72
CA GLY A 470 16.23 16.13 -21.99
C GLY A 470 16.14 17.06 -20.76
N PHE A 471 16.13 16.49 -19.55
CA PHE A 471 16.24 17.18 -18.27
C PHE A 471 17.69 17.13 -17.77
N THR A 472 18.57 17.88 -18.44
CA THR A 472 19.99 17.90 -18.10
C THR A 472 20.27 18.70 -16.82
N ALA A 473 21.16 18.17 -15.98
CA ALA A 473 21.68 18.90 -14.83
C ALA A 473 22.82 19.85 -15.26
N PRO A 474 22.98 21.05 -14.65
CA PRO A 474 22.18 21.63 -13.56
C PRO A 474 21.02 22.54 -14.03
N SER A 475 20.77 22.62 -15.35
CA SER A 475 19.90 23.65 -15.94
C SER A 475 18.40 23.34 -15.75
N ARG A 476 17.97 22.11 -16.06
CA ARG A 476 16.60 21.63 -15.95
C ARG A 476 16.39 20.57 -14.87
N PHE A 477 17.47 20.04 -14.31
CA PHE A 477 17.44 19.15 -13.15
C PHE A 477 18.37 19.66 -12.05
N ARG A 478 17.82 19.87 -10.84
CA ARG A 478 18.59 20.25 -9.65
C ARG A 478 18.44 19.23 -8.54
N PHE A 479 19.55 18.78 -7.97
CA PHE A 479 19.58 17.96 -6.76
C PHE A 479 20.20 18.77 -5.60
N LEU A 480 19.60 18.67 -4.42
CA LEU A 480 19.95 19.44 -3.22
C LEU A 480 19.98 18.51 -2.01
N ALA A 481 21.13 18.40 -1.35
CA ALA A 481 21.23 17.71 -0.08
C ALA A 481 20.65 18.57 1.06
N LEU A 482 19.61 18.08 1.74
CA LEU A 482 19.01 18.79 2.85
C LEU A 482 19.89 18.66 4.10
N GLY A 483 20.46 19.80 4.51
CA GLY A 483 21.14 20.00 5.79
C GLY A 483 20.60 21.22 6.51
N GLN A 484 21.23 21.60 7.63
CA GLN A 484 20.87 22.82 8.35
C GLN A 484 20.98 24.04 7.41
N GLY A 485 19.93 24.88 7.41
CA GLY A 485 19.89 26.11 6.60
C GLY A 485 19.50 25.94 5.12
N MET A 486 19.30 24.71 4.61
CA MET A 486 18.99 24.48 3.19
C MET A 486 17.51 24.69 2.82
N GLY A 487 16.61 24.80 3.81
CA GLY A 487 15.17 24.92 3.58
C GLY A 487 14.76 26.04 2.60
N PRO A 488 15.23 27.29 2.77
CA PRO A 488 14.90 28.38 1.84
C PRO A 488 15.39 28.15 0.39
N VAL A 489 16.57 27.53 0.23
CA VAL A 489 17.15 27.22 -1.08
C VAL A 489 16.33 26.14 -1.79
N ALA A 490 15.92 25.12 -1.04
CA ALA A 490 15.01 24.08 -1.53
C ALA A 490 13.67 24.67 -1.96
N GLN A 491 13.07 25.56 -1.14
CA GLN A 491 11.81 26.23 -1.47
C GLN A 491 11.92 27.06 -2.76
N SER A 492 12.97 27.86 -2.92
CA SER A 492 13.18 28.65 -4.15
C SER A 492 13.36 27.75 -5.38
N SER A 493 14.04 26.61 -5.23
CA SER A 493 14.23 25.66 -6.33
C SER A 493 12.94 24.96 -6.72
N ILE A 494 12.10 24.61 -5.74
CA ILE A 494 10.77 24.03 -5.96
C ILE A 494 9.86 25.03 -6.66
N GLU A 495 9.81 26.29 -6.22
CA GLU A 495 9.00 27.33 -6.86
C GLU A 495 9.44 27.58 -8.32
N ALA A 496 10.74 27.62 -8.56
CA ALA A 496 11.27 27.73 -9.92
C ALA A 496 10.89 26.51 -10.78
N GLY A 497 10.95 25.30 -10.21
CA GLY A 497 10.54 24.08 -10.89
C GLY A 497 9.04 24.04 -11.18
N TYR A 498 8.21 24.46 -10.23
CA TYR A 498 6.77 24.56 -10.34
C TYR A 498 6.36 25.45 -11.53
N GLN A 499 7.03 26.59 -11.70
CA GLN A 499 6.73 27.54 -12.78
C GLN A 499 7.35 27.15 -14.12
N ARG A 500 8.57 26.60 -14.13
CA ARG A 500 9.37 26.39 -15.36
C ARG A 500 9.44 24.93 -15.83
N GLY A 501 8.84 23.99 -15.10
CA GLY A 501 8.89 22.57 -15.44
C GLY A 501 10.28 21.96 -15.26
N HIS A 502 10.97 22.30 -14.17
CA HIS A 502 12.26 21.68 -13.84
C HIS A 502 12.06 20.48 -12.92
N TRP A 503 13.03 19.56 -12.93
CA TRP A 503 13.10 18.51 -11.94
C TRP A 503 13.87 18.99 -10.72
N VAL A 504 13.37 18.66 -9.53
CA VAL A 504 14.01 18.97 -8.26
C VAL A 504 14.14 17.69 -7.45
N MET A 505 15.34 17.33 -7.05
CA MET A 505 15.62 16.25 -6.12
C MET A 505 16.07 16.80 -4.76
N LEU A 506 15.38 16.45 -3.68
CA LEU A 506 15.79 16.77 -2.33
C LEU A 506 16.32 15.51 -1.66
N GLN A 507 17.60 15.52 -1.32
CA GLN A 507 18.27 14.37 -0.72
C GLN A 507 18.28 14.47 0.79
N ASN A 508 18.33 13.30 1.45
CA ASN A 508 18.47 13.18 2.90
C ASN A 508 17.34 13.88 3.70
N CYS A 509 16.09 13.74 3.23
CA CYS A 509 14.94 14.42 3.83
C CYS A 509 14.73 14.10 5.33
N HIS A 510 15.09 12.89 5.76
CA HIS A 510 15.10 12.47 7.17
C HIS A 510 15.96 13.36 8.09
N LEU A 511 16.94 14.11 7.56
CA LEU A 511 17.78 15.01 8.37
C LEU A 511 17.08 16.33 8.71
N LEU A 512 16.00 16.70 8.00
CA LEU A 512 15.32 17.98 8.17
C LEU A 512 13.79 17.86 8.26
N THR A 513 13.30 16.91 9.07
CA THR A 513 11.86 16.57 9.22
C THR A 513 10.97 17.74 9.61
N ARG A 514 11.49 18.71 10.38
CA ARG A 514 10.74 19.94 10.73
C ARG A 514 10.38 20.77 9.49
N TRP A 515 11.32 20.91 8.56
CA TRP A 515 11.08 21.66 7.32
C TRP A 515 10.19 20.89 6.34
N LEU A 516 10.15 19.57 6.41
CA LEU A 516 9.21 18.79 5.60
C LEU A 516 7.74 19.17 5.87
N LYS A 517 7.40 19.66 7.08
CA LYS A 517 6.06 20.22 7.34
C LYS A 517 5.78 21.48 6.52
N THR A 518 6.80 22.32 6.32
CA THR A 518 6.70 23.48 5.43
C THR A 518 6.58 23.03 3.97
N LEU A 519 7.32 22.00 3.56
CA LEU A 519 7.18 21.39 2.23
C LEU A 519 5.77 20.83 2.01
N GLU A 520 5.16 20.23 3.04
CA GLU A 520 3.79 19.73 3.00
C GLU A 520 2.82 20.85 2.60
N THR A 521 2.88 21.99 3.30
CA THR A 521 2.09 23.20 3.03
C THR A 521 2.37 23.79 1.65
N ILE A 522 3.63 23.83 1.23
CA ILE A 522 4.02 24.35 -0.10
C ILE A 522 3.33 23.54 -1.21
N LEU A 523 3.42 22.22 -1.13
CA LEU A 523 2.81 21.31 -2.10
C LEU A 523 1.27 21.31 -2.03
N GLU A 524 0.65 21.57 -0.87
CA GLU A 524 -0.80 21.79 -0.78
C GLU A 524 -1.26 23.07 -1.51
N GLY A 525 -0.42 24.10 -1.53
CA GLY A 525 -0.68 25.35 -2.26
C GLY A 525 -0.45 25.27 -3.78
N MET A 526 0.10 24.17 -4.29
CA MET A 526 0.39 23.99 -5.71
C MET A 526 -0.83 23.48 -6.49
N HIS A 527 -1.60 24.40 -7.07
CA HIS A 527 -2.82 24.03 -7.82
C HIS A 527 -2.58 23.73 -9.31
N LYS A 528 -1.64 24.45 -9.95
CA LYS A 528 -1.36 24.35 -11.39
C LYS A 528 0.15 24.29 -11.67
N PRO A 529 0.84 23.23 -11.21
CA PRO A 529 2.23 22.99 -11.58
C PRO A 529 2.39 22.80 -13.08
N HIS A 530 3.57 23.15 -13.61
CA HIS A 530 3.95 22.84 -14.99
C HIS A 530 3.94 21.32 -15.24
N SER A 531 3.48 20.87 -16.42
CA SER A 531 3.33 19.44 -16.75
C SER A 531 4.62 18.61 -16.59
N ASP A 532 5.76 19.22 -16.92
CA ASP A 532 7.10 18.61 -16.84
C ASP A 532 7.69 18.60 -15.42
N PHE A 533 7.10 19.33 -14.47
CA PHE A 533 7.64 19.41 -13.11
C PHE A 533 7.63 18.05 -12.44
N ARG A 534 8.75 17.66 -11.81
CA ARG A 534 8.83 16.45 -10.98
C ARG A 534 9.63 16.75 -9.72
N LEU A 535 9.09 16.33 -8.58
CA LEU A 535 9.73 16.42 -7.28
C LEU A 535 10.15 15.03 -6.81
N TRP A 536 11.45 14.84 -6.65
CA TRP A 536 12.07 13.61 -6.17
C TRP A 536 12.57 13.83 -4.75
N LEU A 537 12.25 12.93 -3.82
CA LEU A 537 12.66 13.03 -2.42
C LEU A 537 13.43 11.75 -2.08
N THR A 538 14.60 11.86 -1.49
CA THR A 538 15.31 10.69 -0.93
C THR A 538 15.33 10.76 0.59
N THR A 539 15.05 9.63 1.23
CA THR A 539 14.97 9.56 2.69
C THR A 539 15.26 8.17 3.21
N GLN A 540 15.87 8.08 4.39
CA GLN A 540 15.79 6.86 5.18
C GLN A 540 14.41 6.78 5.87
N PRO A 541 13.93 5.59 6.24
CA PRO A 541 12.69 5.43 6.99
C PRO A 541 12.69 6.28 8.28
N THR A 542 11.63 7.05 8.52
CA THR A 542 11.50 7.85 9.75
C THR A 542 10.04 8.09 10.12
N GLN A 543 9.71 7.93 11.41
CA GLN A 543 8.36 8.18 11.97
C GLN A 543 8.01 9.68 12.09
N ALA A 544 8.95 10.55 11.73
CA ALA A 544 8.76 12.00 11.72
C ALA A 544 8.50 12.54 10.30
N PHE A 545 8.43 11.67 9.30
CA PHE A 545 8.12 12.08 7.94
C PHE A 545 6.65 12.52 7.84
N PRO A 546 6.32 13.67 7.22
CA PRO A 546 4.95 14.15 7.16
C PRO A 546 4.04 13.23 6.36
N LEU A 547 2.93 12.82 7.01
CA LEU A 547 2.00 11.86 6.45
C LEU A 547 1.30 12.37 5.18
N GLY A 548 0.95 13.66 5.09
CA GLY A 548 0.30 14.20 3.90
C GLY A 548 1.23 14.20 2.68
N ILE A 549 2.56 14.21 2.86
CA ILE A 549 3.50 13.96 1.77
C ILE A 549 3.48 12.49 1.38
N LEU A 550 3.57 11.57 2.36
CA LEU A 550 3.56 10.12 2.07
C LEU A 550 2.30 9.71 1.32
N GLN A 551 1.12 10.06 1.83
CA GLN A 551 -0.17 9.65 1.26
C GLN A 551 -0.34 10.07 -0.21
N ARG A 552 0.19 11.23 -0.63
CA ARG A 552 0.12 11.71 -2.02
C ARG A 552 1.29 11.30 -2.92
N SER A 553 2.30 10.65 -2.35
CA SER A 553 3.54 10.31 -3.05
C SER A 553 3.50 8.93 -3.70
N LEU A 554 4.23 8.82 -4.81
CA LEU A 554 4.67 7.54 -5.34
C LEU A 554 5.88 7.09 -4.52
N LYS A 555 5.77 5.98 -3.78
CA LYS A 555 6.90 5.45 -2.99
C LYS A 555 7.67 4.46 -3.83
N VAL A 556 8.98 4.55 -3.72
CA VAL A 556 9.91 3.60 -4.32
C VAL A 556 10.93 3.24 -3.27
N VAL A 557 11.02 1.96 -2.91
CA VAL A 557 12.10 1.47 -2.06
C VAL A 557 13.30 1.14 -2.94
N THR A 558 14.46 1.60 -2.51
CA THR A 558 15.74 1.29 -3.14
C THR A 558 16.63 0.63 -2.12
N GLU A 559 16.94 -0.64 -2.36
CA GLU A 559 17.84 -1.42 -1.53
C GLU A 559 18.79 -2.25 -2.41
N PRO A 560 19.96 -2.65 -1.88
CA PRO A 560 20.82 -3.61 -2.55
C PRO A 560 20.03 -4.90 -2.84
N PRO A 561 20.18 -5.52 -4.03
CA PRO A 561 19.42 -6.70 -4.40
C PRO A 561 19.61 -7.86 -3.42
N ASP A 562 18.55 -8.64 -3.22
CA ASP A 562 18.64 -9.83 -2.38
C ASP A 562 19.19 -11.03 -3.15
N GLY A 563 20.42 -11.43 -2.85
CA GLY A 563 21.01 -12.68 -3.28
C GLY A 563 22.11 -12.48 -4.32
N LEU A 564 23.12 -13.34 -4.24
CA LEU A 564 24.37 -13.22 -4.97
C LEU A 564 24.16 -13.08 -6.48
N LYS A 565 23.24 -13.87 -7.04
CA LYS A 565 22.89 -13.83 -8.47
C LYS A 565 22.27 -12.50 -8.88
N LEU A 566 21.36 -11.94 -8.08
CA LEU A 566 20.68 -10.68 -8.38
C LEU A 566 21.63 -9.51 -8.25
N ASN A 567 22.47 -9.52 -7.22
CA ASN A 567 23.50 -8.52 -6.99
C ASN A 567 24.54 -8.50 -8.15
N MET A 568 25.00 -9.68 -8.56
CA MET A 568 25.85 -9.84 -9.76
C MET A 568 25.18 -9.29 -11.02
N LYS A 569 23.93 -9.66 -11.29
CA LYS A 569 23.18 -9.17 -12.45
C LYS A 569 23.05 -7.65 -12.44
N GLN A 570 22.78 -7.03 -11.28
CA GLN A 570 22.63 -5.58 -11.18
C GLN A 570 23.96 -4.87 -11.44
N SER A 571 25.06 -5.37 -10.87
CA SER A 571 26.40 -4.83 -11.12
C SER A 571 26.76 -4.89 -12.61
N TYR A 572 26.51 -6.04 -13.24
CA TYR A 572 26.77 -6.25 -14.67
C TYR A 572 25.87 -5.43 -15.60
N ALA A 573 24.61 -5.22 -15.24
CA ALA A 573 23.67 -4.44 -16.06
C ALA A 573 24.10 -2.98 -16.24
N LYS A 574 24.96 -2.47 -15.36
CA LYS A 574 25.51 -1.12 -15.41
C LYS A 574 26.80 -1.02 -16.23
N ILE A 575 27.39 -2.14 -16.62
CA ILE A 575 28.62 -2.19 -17.41
C ILE A 575 28.22 -2.29 -18.88
N THR A 576 28.61 -1.28 -19.67
CA THR A 576 28.33 -1.25 -21.10
C THR A 576 29.39 -2.00 -21.89
N ASP A 577 29.05 -2.41 -23.12
CA ASP A 577 30.04 -2.98 -24.06
C ASP A 577 31.19 -2.02 -24.34
N ALA A 578 30.92 -0.71 -24.29
CA ALA A 578 31.95 0.32 -24.41
C ALA A 578 32.94 0.26 -23.23
N ASP A 579 32.44 0.15 -21.99
CA ASP A 579 33.27 0.03 -20.78
C ASP A 579 34.17 -1.22 -20.84
N LEU A 580 33.63 -2.35 -21.33
CA LEU A 580 34.41 -3.60 -21.50
C LEU A 580 35.40 -3.56 -22.65
N ALA A 581 35.24 -2.63 -23.60
CA ALA A 581 36.14 -2.44 -24.73
C ALA A 581 37.26 -1.42 -24.44
N GLU A 582 37.22 -0.73 -23.30
CA GLU A 582 38.21 0.30 -22.95
C GLU A 582 39.63 -0.23 -22.76
N CYS A 583 39.77 -1.51 -22.39
CA CYS A 583 41.06 -2.18 -22.21
C CYS A 583 41.10 -3.45 -23.07
N THR A 584 42.16 -3.58 -23.86
CA THR A 584 42.34 -4.70 -24.80
C THR A 584 42.96 -5.95 -24.16
N HIS A 585 43.54 -5.82 -22.97
CA HIS A 585 44.23 -6.91 -22.30
C HIS A 585 43.27 -8.06 -21.92
N ASP A 586 43.64 -9.31 -22.24
CA ASP A 586 42.77 -10.49 -22.05
C ASP A 586 42.34 -10.70 -20.59
N ALA A 587 43.18 -10.31 -19.63
CA ALA A 587 42.87 -10.41 -18.20
C ALA A 587 41.80 -9.42 -17.71
N PHE A 588 41.48 -8.35 -18.46
CA PHE A 588 40.57 -7.31 -18.00
C PHE A 588 39.16 -7.84 -17.75
N LYS A 589 38.54 -8.48 -18.74
CA LYS A 589 37.15 -8.96 -18.63
C LYS A 589 36.96 -10.01 -17.52
N PRO A 590 37.84 -11.02 -17.37
CA PRO A 590 37.80 -11.93 -16.21
C PRO A 590 37.95 -11.21 -14.87
N LEU A 591 38.81 -10.20 -14.77
CA LEU A 591 39.00 -9.47 -13.51
C LEU A 591 37.80 -8.58 -13.15
N ILE A 592 37.12 -8.01 -14.14
CA ILE A 592 35.85 -7.31 -13.91
C ILE A 592 34.79 -8.28 -13.36
N PHE A 593 34.74 -9.53 -13.86
CA PHE A 593 33.85 -10.56 -13.29
C PHE A 593 34.17 -10.87 -11.84
N VAL A 594 35.46 -11.08 -11.52
CA VAL A 594 35.89 -11.34 -10.15
C VAL A 594 35.59 -10.15 -9.25
N LEU A 595 35.79 -8.91 -9.71
CA LEU A 595 35.46 -7.71 -8.95
C LEU A 595 33.95 -7.60 -8.69
N ALA A 596 33.10 -7.87 -9.69
CA ALA A 596 31.65 -7.87 -9.52
C ALA A 596 31.21 -8.95 -8.52
N PHE A 597 31.82 -10.13 -8.60
CA PHE A 597 31.55 -11.23 -7.67
C PHE A 597 31.98 -10.88 -6.25
N PHE A 598 33.17 -10.30 -6.10
CA PHE A 598 33.66 -9.81 -4.81
C PHE A 598 32.71 -8.75 -4.23
N HIS A 599 32.31 -7.76 -5.03
CA HIS A 599 31.36 -6.71 -4.62
C HIS A 599 30.03 -7.31 -4.14
N ALA A 600 29.48 -8.27 -4.89
CA ALA A 600 28.25 -8.95 -4.54
C ALA A 600 28.38 -9.76 -3.23
N VAL A 601 29.50 -10.46 -3.04
CA VAL A 601 29.77 -11.22 -1.80
C VAL A 601 29.86 -10.30 -0.59
N VAL A 602 30.63 -9.21 -0.65
CA VAL A 602 30.79 -8.33 0.52
C VAL A 602 29.48 -7.65 0.92
N GLN A 603 28.62 -7.32 -0.05
CA GLN A 603 27.28 -6.81 0.21
C GLN A 603 26.36 -7.86 0.82
N ASP A 604 26.31 -9.08 0.25
CA ASP A 604 25.43 -10.14 0.73
C ASP A 604 25.80 -10.65 2.12
N ARG A 605 27.09 -10.65 2.47
CA ARG A 605 27.55 -11.03 3.81
C ARG A 605 26.87 -10.23 4.92
N ARG A 606 26.47 -8.98 4.67
CA ARG A 606 25.75 -8.13 5.63
C ARG A 606 24.45 -8.76 6.15
N LYS A 607 23.82 -9.66 5.38
CA LYS A 607 22.56 -10.32 5.74
C LYS A 607 22.69 -11.28 6.91
N TYR A 608 23.88 -11.86 7.11
CA TYR A 608 24.12 -12.87 8.13
C TYR A 608 24.48 -12.27 9.50
N GLY A 609 24.24 -10.96 9.70
CA GLY A 609 24.57 -10.26 10.93
C GLY A 609 26.04 -10.46 11.30
N SER A 610 26.31 -10.72 12.58
CA SER A 610 27.67 -10.93 13.11
C SER A 610 28.41 -12.15 12.56
N ILE A 611 27.71 -13.10 11.91
CA ILE A 611 28.36 -14.23 11.22
C ILE A 611 28.98 -13.77 9.89
N GLY A 612 28.36 -12.76 9.27
CA GLY A 612 28.83 -12.15 8.04
C GLY A 612 29.86 -11.06 8.28
N TRP A 613 29.46 -10.03 9.04
CA TRP A 613 30.28 -8.89 9.45
C TRP A 613 29.97 -8.51 10.89
N ASN A 614 30.98 -8.22 11.71
CA ASN A 614 30.77 -7.70 13.06
C ASN A 614 30.11 -6.32 13.04
N VAL A 615 30.46 -5.48 12.06
CA VAL A 615 29.88 -4.15 11.84
C VAL A 615 29.20 -4.10 10.46
N PRO A 616 27.98 -3.56 10.34
CA PRO A 616 27.26 -3.52 9.06
C PRO A 616 27.78 -2.40 8.15
N TYR A 617 28.90 -2.63 7.46
CA TYR A 617 29.50 -1.67 6.52
C TYR A 617 28.61 -1.40 5.31
N ASP A 618 28.58 -0.14 4.87
CA ASP A 618 27.85 0.30 3.69
C ASP A 618 28.76 0.28 2.45
N PHE A 619 29.01 -0.90 1.88
CA PHE A 619 29.67 -1.04 0.57
C PHE A 619 28.71 -0.61 -0.54
N ASN A 620 29.12 0.35 -1.35
CA ASN A 620 28.24 0.99 -2.33
C ASN A 620 28.83 0.97 -3.75
N GLU A 621 28.04 1.41 -4.72
CA GLU A 621 28.41 1.43 -6.14
C GLU A 621 29.70 2.23 -6.43
N SER A 622 29.99 3.26 -5.63
CA SER A 622 31.21 4.06 -5.83
C SER A 622 32.47 3.24 -5.55
N ASP A 623 32.42 2.31 -4.59
CA ASP A 623 33.54 1.41 -4.30
C ASP A 623 33.82 0.49 -5.50
N PHE A 624 32.76 -0.03 -6.12
CA PHE A 624 32.85 -0.84 -7.33
C PHE A 624 33.40 -0.04 -8.51
N LYS A 625 32.84 1.13 -8.80
CA LYS A 625 33.26 1.97 -9.94
C LYS A 625 34.71 2.43 -9.84
N ILE A 626 35.16 2.85 -8.65
CA ILE A 626 36.56 3.24 -8.45
C ILE A 626 37.47 2.02 -8.61
N SER A 627 37.08 0.88 -8.06
CA SER A 627 37.86 -0.37 -8.20
C SER A 627 37.93 -0.83 -9.67
N PHE A 628 36.86 -0.67 -10.44
CA PHE A 628 36.82 -0.91 -11.88
C PHE A 628 37.84 -0.04 -12.61
N GLN A 629 37.85 1.27 -12.32
CA GLN A 629 38.80 2.22 -12.90
C GLN A 629 40.25 1.93 -12.49
N LEU A 630 40.48 1.50 -11.25
CA LEU A 630 41.79 1.09 -10.77
C LEU A 630 42.30 -0.15 -11.51
N LEU A 631 41.46 -1.17 -11.70
CA LEU A 631 41.82 -2.35 -12.49
C LEU A 631 42.24 -1.94 -13.90
N ARG A 632 41.42 -1.13 -14.58
CA ARG A 632 41.73 -0.61 -15.91
C ARG A 632 43.08 0.12 -15.92
N LEU A 633 43.26 1.11 -15.06
CA LEU A 633 44.46 1.94 -15.02
C LEU A 633 45.75 1.13 -14.84
N TYR A 634 45.75 0.13 -13.95
CA TYR A 634 46.95 -0.66 -13.68
C TYR A 634 47.22 -1.72 -14.75
N ILE A 635 46.17 -2.26 -15.37
CA ILE A 635 46.31 -3.17 -16.52
C ILE A 635 46.84 -2.42 -17.74
N ASP A 636 46.29 -1.24 -18.04
CA ASP A 636 46.76 -0.39 -19.15
C ASP A 636 48.24 -0.03 -18.96
N LYS A 637 48.64 0.41 -17.76
CA LYS A 637 50.05 0.72 -17.45
C LYS A 637 50.99 -0.48 -17.58
N ALA A 638 50.54 -1.65 -17.14
CA ALA A 638 51.33 -2.88 -17.28
C ALA A 638 51.48 -3.27 -18.76
N GLN A 639 50.43 -3.10 -19.56
CA GLN A 639 50.46 -3.32 -21.01
C GLN A 639 51.38 -2.32 -21.72
N GLU A 640 51.31 -1.03 -21.37
CA GLU A 640 52.17 0.02 -21.93
C GLU A 640 53.65 -0.20 -21.60
N SER A 641 53.95 -0.65 -20.38
CA SER A 641 55.32 -0.88 -19.90
C SER A 641 55.85 -2.28 -20.24
N ASN A 642 54.99 -3.16 -20.78
CA ASN A 642 55.25 -4.57 -21.01
C ASN A 642 55.73 -5.32 -19.74
N ASP A 643 55.16 -4.93 -18.59
CA ASP A 643 55.46 -5.47 -17.26
C ASP A 643 54.44 -6.54 -16.86
N PRO A 644 54.80 -7.46 -15.94
CA PRO A 644 53.82 -8.38 -15.37
C PRO A 644 52.73 -7.63 -14.59
N LEU A 645 51.51 -8.17 -14.59
CA LEU A 645 50.39 -7.58 -13.88
C LEU A 645 50.70 -7.42 -12.38
N PRO A 646 50.56 -6.21 -11.80
CA PRO A 646 50.95 -5.93 -10.41
C PRO A 646 49.88 -6.44 -9.43
N TRP A 647 49.76 -7.76 -9.28
CA TRP A 647 48.70 -8.41 -8.52
C TRP A 647 48.63 -7.97 -7.06
N GLU A 648 49.77 -7.87 -6.38
CA GLU A 648 49.85 -7.42 -4.98
C GLU A 648 49.35 -5.99 -4.83
N THR A 649 49.69 -5.11 -5.78
CA THR A 649 49.24 -3.71 -5.76
C THR A 649 47.75 -3.62 -6.01
N MET A 650 47.21 -4.33 -7.01
CA MET A 650 45.77 -4.32 -7.28
C MET A 650 44.97 -4.89 -6.09
N ARG A 651 45.43 -6.01 -5.51
CA ARG A 651 44.80 -6.60 -4.32
C ARG A 651 44.83 -5.65 -3.13
N TYR A 652 45.95 -4.98 -2.89
CA TYR A 652 46.08 -4.00 -1.81
C TYR A 652 45.15 -2.79 -2.04
N LEU A 653 45.16 -2.21 -3.24
CA LEU A 653 44.33 -1.03 -3.52
C LEU A 653 42.84 -1.34 -3.42
N ILE A 654 42.39 -2.47 -3.94
CA ILE A 654 40.96 -2.84 -3.91
C ILE A 654 40.58 -3.32 -2.51
N GLY A 655 41.30 -4.31 -1.97
CA GLY A 655 40.98 -4.96 -0.70
C GLY A 655 41.27 -4.09 0.53
N GLU A 656 42.48 -3.53 0.64
CA GLU A 656 42.91 -2.81 1.86
C GLU A 656 42.57 -1.32 1.83
N ALA A 657 42.68 -0.67 0.67
CA ALA A 657 42.47 0.78 0.57
C ALA A 657 41.00 1.13 0.27
N MET A 658 40.43 0.59 -0.81
CA MET A 658 39.06 0.93 -1.21
C MET A 658 38.01 0.31 -0.28
N TYR A 659 37.92 -1.02 -0.24
CA TYR A 659 36.93 -1.70 0.61
C TYR A 659 37.38 -1.69 2.08
N GLY A 660 38.66 -1.95 2.34
CA GLY A 660 39.25 -1.96 3.68
C GLY A 660 39.23 -0.60 4.36
N GLY A 661 39.18 0.50 3.59
CA GLY A 661 38.98 1.85 4.13
C GLY A 661 37.62 2.04 4.81
N ARG A 662 36.62 1.20 4.49
CA ARG A 662 35.31 1.20 5.18
C ARG A 662 35.28 0.29 6.40
N VAL A 663 36.18 -0.70 6.45
CA VAL A 663 36.17 -1.72 7.48
C VAL A 663 36.94 -1.25 8.70
N THR A 664 36.23 -1.14 9.83
CA THR A 664 36.79 -0.61 11.08
C THR A 664 37.22 -1.72 12.05
N ASP A 665 36.60 -2.89 11.99
CA ASP A 665 36.91 -4.03 12.85
C ASP A 665 38.08 -4.86 12.31
N ASN A 666 38.96 -5.31 13.19
CA ASN A 666 40.16 -6.05 12.81
C ASN A 666 39.87 -7.49 12.32
N TYR A 667 38.82 -8.14 12.85
CA TYR A 667 38.44 -9.47 12.39
C TYR A 667 37.74 -9.39 11.04
N ASP A 668 36.86 -8.41 10.86
CA ASP A 668 36.25 -8.13 9.55
C ASP A 668 37.33 -7.80 8.51
N ARG A 669 38.36 -7.02 8.88
CA ARG A 669 39.48 -6.70 7.96
C ARG A 669 40.27 -7.91 7.53
N ARG A 670 40.35 -8.95 8.36
CA ARG A 670 40.98 -10.24 8.02
C ARG A 670 40.10 -11.10 7.11
N VAL A 671 38.79 -10.96 7.22
CA VAL A 671 37.80 -11.68 6.40
C VAL A 671 37.72 -11.08 4.99
N LEU A 672 37.82 -9.75 4.89
CA LEU A 672 37.98 -9.02 3.62
C LEU A 672 39.29 -9.39 2.93
#